data_AF-A0A946NKI4-F1
#
_entry.id   AF-A0A946NKI4-F1
#
_cell.length_a   1.000
_cell.length_b   1.000
_cell.length_c   1.000
_cell.angle_alpha   90.00
_cell.angle_beta   90.00
_cell.angle_gamma   90.00
#
_symmetry.space_group_name_H-M   'P 1'
#
loop_
_entity.id
_entity.type
_entity.pdbx_description
1 polymer ?
#
loop_
_entity_poly.entity_id
_entity_poly.type
_entity_poly.pdbx_seq_one_letter_code
_entity_poly.pdbx_strand_id
1 'polypeptide(L)'
;MHFIKIYLKAFGKFTDHSISMDTSDHRFHLICGLNEAGKTTILNSISDLLFGFGHRTKYDFIHDSSSLRIGAELENSSGQKISFYRKKGKKKTLFNLEETKNIPENSLNSFLTSINQEQFERLFGLSHERLRVGGKELLEDKGELGLSLFQAGAGISGLRKTLNALGDKAEELYKAGGKNPDVNKAISTYKEAKSKARDISLSTEDWFELNQKREQTENHIQSLQENVKDKLSQKNRLARIRQTLPNIALLEKNKSELNSLAHVPEIGTDIPSIRKNAQEILRTAKNNMSHVKEEILQLKNKISLISIDNTLFTMEQKIEDLNTRGHVIKQSLDDLLSLESDHEHIGSQITNVMKDAGFSLDPNQVGSFLPSQPKLSEIRDLIKQYDRFEGKLFEAEETYTNIQIDLENHKNRLELIGPLPNISLLDKAVNDVVQKGELEASLQETNNKILQMEDRTSNKARALILWSGTASDLGKLEIPSNETIDIFDAKFQNIKGKLEAEDNLIGKITESIETTQDTLESLQSSDALPTQEKIFKARDIRERAWKLLRKGYIDGDENVEINASKLIGNTPLPEGYEDLVRKADLLADNQYREAEKLSTIESLKKELGIQNSRLDQETQNKNELIAQLDLIIGKWQNQWHGLDSNCLSTKEMRSWLLKHGEILGLLEELSKLRETQSNIMSKIADCRESISKELISLNETGSAEGVNLQALIRKSQIILETKKEAHSEKKMIQESVHALNIKQEQARNKLYLLNKSLDEWKTTWSDCIKDLELSPKTTTVKMEEIVKIFEKVRNNLSAYDDKKFRISQINENFSSYEEEVESLVSQHNPDLPNGLKPVEAIRELFKQLQGARIKNKSLLDLEEDLGRNRRLNQKYTQTANTAEAELTTLCVRYKCSSPNDLETIETSAERKSFVKKEIGTLTTMILECGEGLSLDAIMAEAEAEDKDQLPGKIEPLSREIDQLNKEIIEASENLGKIKTDLQSMSGSDDAAKAAQEAEMALSNIREKFKDYMKLRLAQKLLNLAISKYQERNQGPILEQAGQLFADMTMGSFSGLSTEFDDNDIPFLVGTQSSGKFKKVEEMSDGTVDQLFLALRLASISFHLEGKESIPLILDDVLVNFDNERAGATLKVLFNLSSKFQILFFTHHPHLVTLAKGISTEYKFQLINLN
;
A
#
# COMPACT_ATOMS: atom_id res chain seq x y z
N MET A 1 50.47 38.33 -19.21
CA MET A 1 50.39 38.61 -20.65
C MET A 1 50.56 40.10 -20.79
N HIS A 2 51.54 40.52 -21.58
CA HIS A 2 51.77 41.91 -21.94
C HIS A 2 52.07 42.00 -23.45
N PHE A 3 51.56 43.04 -24.10
CA PHE A 3 51.90 43.42 -25.47
C PHE A 3 53.28 44.07 -25.47
N ILE A 4 54.20 43.54 -26.27
CA ILE A 4 55.49 44.16 -26.58
C ILE A 4 55.32 45.07 -27.81
N LYS A 5 54.55 44.60 -28.80
CA LYS A 5 54.31 45.36 -30.03
C LYS A 5 52.98 44.98 -30.65
N ILE A 6 52.28 45.95 -31.22
CA ILE A 6 51.03 45.76 -31.98
C ILE A 6 51.29 46.19 -33.42
N TYR A 7 50.93 45.34 -34.37
CA TYR A 7 51.07 45.56 -35.82
C TYR A 7 49.69 45.75 -36.46
N LEU A 8 49.50 46.87 -37.15
CA LEU A 8 48.29 47.23 -37.89
C LEU A 8 48.64 47.31 -39.37
N LYS A 9 48.84 46.13 -39.97
CA LYS A 9 49.31 45.96 -41.36
C LYS A 9 48.23 46.42 -42.36
N ALA A 10 46.99 45.99 -42.15
CA ALA A 10 45.82 46.46 -42.90
C ALA A 10 44.58 46.37 -42.00
N PHE A 11 44.21 47.47 -41.34
CA PHE A 11 43.03 47.51 -40.46
C PHE A 11 42.50 48.93 -40.24
N GLY A 12 41.22 49.15 -40.57
CA GLY A 12 40.58 50.46 -40.46
C GLY A 12 41.33 51.52 -41.27
N LYS A 13 41.77 52.58 -40.60
CA LYS A 13 42.55 53.67 -41.23
C LYS A 13 44.06 53.45 -41.29
N PHE A 14 44.57 52.37 -40.68
CA PHE A 14 46.01 52.12 -40.58
C PHE A 14 46.48 51.20 -41.70
N THR A 15 47.64 51.53 -42.27
CA THR A 15 48.37 50.74 -43.27
C THR A 15 49.83 50.66 -42.82
N ASP A 16 50.34 49.44 -42.64
CA ASP A 16 51.72 49.16 -42.19
C ASP A 16 52.16 49.96 -40.94
N HIS A 17 51.23 50.22 -40.02
CA HIS A 17 51.52 50.93 -38.78
C HIS A 17 51.89 49.95 -37.66
N SER A 18 52.77 50.36 -36.72
CA SER A 18 53.07 49.53 -35.55
C SER A 18 53.30 50.37 -34.30
N ILE A 19 52.88 49.84 -33.15
CA ILE A 19 52.96 50.50 -31.86
C ILE A 19 53.83 49.64 -30.95
N SER A 20 54.99 50.16 -30.56
CA SER A 20 55.93 49.50 -29.66
C SER A 20 55.69 49.91 -28.21
N MET A 21 55.54 48.91 -27.35
CA MET A 21 55.34 49.03 -25.91
C MET A 21 56.62 48.58 -25.21
N ASP A 22 57.28 49.49 -24.49
CA ASP A 22 58.44 49.12 -23.70
C ASP A 22 57.99 48.50 -22.37
N THR A 23 57.97 47.18 -22.29
CA THR A 23 57.53 46.43 -21.11
C THR A 23 58.63 46.21 -20.06
N SER A 24 59.87 46.64 -20.34
CA SER A 24 61.03 46.40 -19.48
C SER A 24 61.11 47.36 -18.30
N ASP A 25 60.79 48.64 -18.55
CA ASP A 25 60.80 49.71 -17.55
C ASP A 25 59.42 50.32 -17.30
N HIS A 26 58.41 50.00 -18.13
CA HIS A 26 57.09 50.63 -18.11
C HIS A 26 55.98 49.58 -18.27
N ARG A 27 54.98 49.59 -17.38
CA ARG A 27 53.76 48.77 -17.54
C ARG A 27 52.50 49.61 -17.70
N PHE A 28 52.63 50.93 -17.64
CA PHE A 28 51.59 51.90 -17.96
C PHE A 28 51.93 52.59 -19.28
N HIS A 29 51.10 52.40 -20.29
CA HIS A 29 51.24 53.03 -21.60
C HIS A 29 50.09 54.01 -21.81
N LEU A 30 50.42 55.29 -21.92
CA LEU A 30 49.47 56.37 -22.16
C LEU A 30 49.42 56.66 -23.66
N ILE A 31 48.34 56.26 -24.32
CA ILE A 31 48.11 56.47 -25.75
C ILE A 31 47.25 57.73 -25.94
N CYS A 32 47.88 58.82 -26.37
CA CYS A 32 47.24 60.11 -26.57
C CYS A 32 47.08 60.42 -28.06
N GLY A 33 45.90 60.87 -28.48
CA GLY A 33 45.63 61.29 -29.85
C GLY A 33 44.35 62.12 -29.96
N LEU A 34 44.29 63.02 -30.94
CA LEU A 34 43.08 63.79 -31.24
C LEU A 34 41.92 62.85 -31.61
N ASN A 35 40.70 63.38 -31.61
CA ASN A 35 39.56 62.62 -32.16
C ASN A 35 39.88 62.25 -33.62
N GLU A 36 39.45 61.06 -34.04
CA GLU A 36 39.78 60.46 -35.35
C GLU A 36 41.26 60.04 -35.54
N ALA A 37 42.13 60.23 -34.54
CA ALA A 37 43.52 59.73 -34.57
C ALA A 37 43.64 58.19 -34.57
N GLY A 38 42.53 57.47 -34.40
CA GLY A 38 42.47 56.00 -34.55
C GLY A 38 42.52 55.21 -33.26
N LYS A 39 42.37 55.86 -32.10
CA LYS A 39 42.33 55.21 -30.78
C LYS A 39 41.31 54.06 -30.72
N THR A 40 40.07 54.34 -31.11
CA THR A 40 39.00 53.33 -31.15
C THR A 40 39.28 52.21 -32.15
N THR A 41 39.95 52.52 -33.27
CA THR A 41 40.40 51.51 -34.23
C THR A 41 41.48 50.60 -33.63
N ILE A 42 42.44 51.16 -32.89
CA ILE A 42 43.47 50.37 -32.17
C ILE A 42 42.82 49.52 -31.08
N LEU A 43 41.92 50.09 -30.27
CA LEU A 43 41.24 49.37 -29.20
C LEU A 43 40.47 48.15 -29.71
N ASN A 44 39.68 48.32 -30.78
CA ASN A 44 38.94 47.20 -31.37
C ASN A 44 39.86 46.19 -32.07
N SER A 45 40.99 46.65 -32.62
CA SER A 45 42.00 45.74 -33.20
C SER A 45 42.54 44.75 -32.17
N ILE A 46 42.64 45.13 -30.89
CA ILE A 46 43.13 44.25 -29.83
C ILE A 46 42.15 43.10 -29.58
N SER A 47 40.84 43.38 -29.55
CA SER A 47 39.81 42.33 -29.41
C SER A 47 39.81 41.40 -30.63
N ASP A 48 39.77 41.96 -31.85
CA ASP A 48 39.80 41.19 -33.10
C ASP A 48 41.09 40.36 -33.25
N LEU A 49 42.22 40.87 -32.75
CA LEU A 49 43.51 40.16 -32.74
C LEU A 49 43.53 38.97 -31.79
N LEU A 50 42.97 39.10 -30.58
CA LEU A 50 43.01 38.04 -29.57
C LEU A 50 41.99 36.94 -29.87
N PHE A 51 40.76 37.30 -30.26
CA PHE A 51 39.63 36.36 -30.37
C PHE A 51 39.17 36.07 -31.80
N GLY A 52 39.62 36.87 -32.76
CA GLY A 52 39.22 36.75 -34.15
C GLY A 52 38.23 37.81 -34.61
N PHE A 53 38.24 38.04 -35.91
CA PHE A 53 37.34 39.00 -36.55
C PHE A 53 35.90 38.49 -36.53
N GLY A 54 34.95 39.37 -36.19
CA GLY A 54 33.53 39.09 -36.33
C GLY A 54 33.08 38.83 -37.78
N HIS A 55 31.91 38.18 -37.95
CA HIS A 55 31.33 37.88 -39.28
C HIS A 55 31.13 39.13 -40.15
N ARG A 56 30.85 40.27 -39.51
CA ARG A 56 30.84 41.61 -40.12
C ARG A 56 31.81 42.47 -39.32
N THR A 57 32.75 43.12 -39.99
CA THR A 57 33.65 44.11 -39.38
C THR A 57 33.33 45.48 -39.96
N LYS A 58 33.45 46.54 -39.17
CA LYS A 58 33.26 47.93 -39.61
C LYS A 58 34.58 48.58 -40.03
N TYR A 59 35.68 47.82 -40.05
CA TYR A 59 37.05 48.31 -40.23
C TYR A 59 37.68 47.89 -41.56
N ASP A 60 36.88 47.46 -42.54
CA ASP A 60 37.28 47.13 -43.92
C ASP A 60 36.94 48.24 -44.94
N PHE A 61 36.73 49.48 -44.48
CA PHE A 61 36.31 50.59 -45.35
C PHE A 61 37.43 51.15 -46.26
N ILE A 62 38.71 50.94 -45.93
CA ILE A 62 39.87 51.29 -46.77
C ILE A 62 40.52 50.04 -47.38
N HIS A 63 40.49 48.92 -46.66
CA HIS A 63 41.16 47.68 -47.00
C HIS A 63 40.14 46.60 -47.31
N ASP A 64 40.31 45.87 -48.42
CA ASP A 64 39.43 44.74 -48.73
C ASP A 64 39.36 43.76 -47.55
N SER A 65 38.16 43.24 -47.30
CA SER A 65 37.88 42.32 -46.19
C SER A 65 38.85 41.13 -46.11
N SER A 66 39.33 40.61 -47.24
CA SER A 66 40.30 39.50 -47.31
C SER A 66 41.76 39.93 -47.01
N SER A 67 42.05 41.22 -47.09
CA SER A 67 43.38 41.80 -46.87
C SER A 67 43.65 42.19 -45.41
N LEU A 68 42.61 42.20 -44.56
CA LEU A 68 42.70 42.60 -43.16
C LEU A 68 43.69 41.75 -42.37
N ARG A 69 44.67 42.43 -41.75
CA ARG A 69 45.80 41.84 -41.02
C ARG A 69 46.14 42.70 -39.80
N ILE A 70 45.97 42.12 -38.61
CA ILE A 70 46.41 42.70 -37.32
C ILE A 70 47.40 41.71 -36.71
N GLY A 71 48.46 42.16 -36.08
CA GLY A 71 49.42 41.29 -35.42
C GLY A 71 49.87 41.84 -34.08
N ALA A 72 50.57 41.00 -33.31
CA ALA A 72 51.25 41.44 -32.10
C ALA A 72 52.40 40.51 -31.72
N GLU A 73 53.23 41.02 -30.82
CA GLU A 73 54.17 40.26 -30.00
C GLU A 73 53.70 40.30 -28.56
N LEU A 74 53.45 39.13 -27.98
CA LEU A 74 52.97 38.96 -26.61
C LEU A 74 54.00 38.21 -25.78
N GLU A 75 54.04 38.51 -24.49
CA GLU A 75 54.83 37.80 -23.49
C GLU A 75 53.96 37.44 -22.28
N ASN A 76 54.01 36.20 -21.81
CA ASN A 76 53.29 35.77 -20.60
C ASN A 76 54.18 35.87 -19.34
N SER A 77 53.62 35.60 -18.16
CA SER A 77 54.32 35.69 -16.88
C SER A 77 55.46 34.67 -16.73
N SER A 78 55.43 33.58 -17.51
CA SER A 78 56.51 32.58 -17.59
C SER A 78 57.67 32.98 -18.52
N GLY A 79 57.61 34.15 -19.16
CA GLY A 79 58.60 34.62 -20.13
C GLY A 79 58.45 34.02 -21.54
N GLN A 80 57.38 33.28 -21.80
CA GLN A 80 57.08 32.75 -23.13
C GLN A 80 56.63 33.89 -24.05
N LYS A 81 57.30 34.03 -25.19
CA LYS A 81 56.97 35.02 -26.23
C LYS A 81 56.26 34.37 -27.42
N ILE A 82 55.28 35.07 -27.99
CA ILE A 82 54.60 34.68 -29.22
C ILE A 82 54.41 35.89 -30.12
N SER A 83 54.77 35.75 -31.40
CA SER A 83 54.68 36.81 -32.40
C SER A 83 53.87 36.34 -33.59
N PHE A 84 52.79 37.05 -33.93
CA PHE A 84 51.83 36.57 -34.92
C PHE A 84 51.05 37.68 -35.63
N TYR A 85 50.55 37.36 -36.83
CA TYR A 85 49.48 38.05 -37.53
C TYR A 85 48.21 37.21 -37.50
N ARG A 86 47.06 37.87 -37.33
CA ARG A 86 45.73 37.29 -37.54
C ARG A 86 45.12 37.86 -38.82
N LYS A 87 44.65 36.95 -39.69
CA LYS A 87 43.88 37.24 -40.90
C LYS A 87 42.39 37.06 -40.66
N LYS A 88 41.54 37.77 -41.39
CA LYS A 88 40.08 37.56 -41.36
C LYS A 88 39.71 36.23 -42.01
N GLY A 89 39.03 35.35 -41.28
CA GLY A 89 38.62 34.03 -41.74
C GLY A 89 37.91 33.21 -40.67
N LYS A 90 37.40 32.01 -41.02
CA LYS A 90 36.69 31.11 -40.07
C LYS A 90 37.57 30.02 -39.44
N LYS A 91 38.68 29.65 -40.09
CA LYS A 91 39.62 28.62 -39.65
C LYS A 91 41.04 29.00 -40.08
N LYS A 92 42.04 28.56 -39.32
CA LYS A 92 43.48 28.81 -39.59
C LYS A 92 43.78 30.31 -39.78
N THR A 93 43.38 31.13 -38.81
CA THR A 93 43.47 32.60 -38.93
C THR A 93 44.76 33.20 -38.39
N LEU A 94 45.47 32.52 -37.49
CA LEU A 94 46.75 32.98 -36.92
C LEU A 94 47.96 32.49 -37.72
N PHE A 95 48.93 33.36 -37.97
CA PHE A 95 50.18 33.04 -38.66
C PHE A 95 51.36 33.70 -37.96
N ASN A 96 52.58 33.19 -38.13
CA ASN A 96 53.79 33.93 -37.73
C ASN A 96 53.90 35.29 -38.46
N LEU A 97 54.80 36.17 -38.00
CA LEU A 97 54.98 37.50 -38.59
C LEU A 97 55.37 37.49 -40.08
N GLU A 98 56.00 36.41 -40.56
CA GLU A 98 56.34 36.21 -41.98
C GLU A 98 55.13 35.74 -42.82
N GLU A 99 53.98 35.44 -42.20
CA GLU A 99 52.78 34.86 -42.82
C GLU A 99 53.00 33.48 -43.48
N THR A 100 54.09 32.78 -43.15
CA THR A 100 54.52 31.50 -43.76
C THR A 100 53.99 30.27 -43.02
N LYS A 101 53.77 30.35 -41.70
CA LYS A 101 53.35 29.22 -40.85
C LYS A 101 52.09 29.55 -40.07
N ASN A 102 51.06 28.70 -40.17
CA ASN A 102 49.84 28.82 -39.36
C ASN A 102 50.14 28.45 -37.90
N ILE A 103 49.72 29.31 -36.98
CA ILE A 103 49.81 29.10 -35.53
C ILE A 103 48.44 28.53 -35.07
N PRO A 104 48.41 27.42 -34.30
CA PRO A 104 47.17 26.89 -33.73
C PRO A 104 46.48 27.88 -32.78
N GLU A 105 45.16 28.04 -32.87
CA GLU A 105 44.37 28.98 -32.03
C GLU A 105 44.53 28.73 -30.52
N ASN A 106 44.67 27.46 -30.12
CA ASN A 106 44.91 27.09 -28.72
C ASN A 106 46.28 27.55 -28.19
N SER A 107 47.20 28.02 -29.04
CA SER A 107 48.49 28.59 -28.63
C SER A 107 48.31 29.91 -27.86
N LEU A 108 47.18 30.59 -28.01
CA LEU A 108 46.83 31.80 -27.24
C LEU A 108 46.23 31.46 -25.86
N ASN A 109 45.85 30.20 -25.59
CA ASN A 109 45.20 29.82 -24.32
C ASN A 109 46.12 30.04 -23.11
N SER A 110 47.43 29.81 -23.26
CA SER A 110 48.42 30.08 -22.20
C SER A 110 48.59 31.58 -21.89
N PHE A 111 48.06 32.46 -22.74
CA PHE A 111 48.10 33.91 -22.58
C PHE A 111 46.74 34.49 -22.11
N LEU A 112 45.62 33.79 -22.34
CA LEU A 112 44.25 34.31 -22.15
C LEU A 112 43.44 33.63 -21.03
N THR A 113 43.97 32.63 -20.30
CA THR A 113 43.30 31.99 -19.14
C THR A 113 41.87 31.48 -19.39
N SER A 114 41.57 31.04 -20.62
CA SER A 114 40.24 30.54 -21.04
C SER A 114 39.10 31.57 -20.98
N ILE A 115 39.43 32.87 -21.03
CA ILE A 115 38.45 33.95 -21.16
C ILE A 115 37.98 34.06 -22.62
N ASN A 116 36.69 34.32 -22.83
CA ASN A 116 36.12 34.55 -24.17
C ASN A 116 36.09 36.05 -24.55
N GLN A 117 35.78 36.35 -25.82
CA GLN A 117 35.78 37.73 -26.33
C GLN A 117 34.88 38.68 -25.53
N GLU A 118 33.65 38.25 -25.24
CA GLU A 118 32.68 39.05 -24.49
C GLU A 118 33.16 39.33 -23.05
N GLN A 119 33.73 38.31 -22.39
CA GLN A 119 34.32 38.43 -21.07
C GLN A 119 35.56 39.35 -21.08
N PHE A 120 36.41 39.26 -22.11
CA PHE A 120 37.57 40.13 -22.25
C PHE A 120 37.14 41.59 -22.41
N GLU A 121 36.22 41.87 -23.32
CA GLU A 121 35.73 43.22 -23.53
C GLU A 121 35.04 43.75 -22.28
N ARG A 122 34.20 42.96 -21.61
CA ARG A 122 33.45 43.40 -20.44
C ARG A 122 34.31 43.58 -19.18
N LEU A 123 35.32 42.74 -18.96
CA LEU A 123 36.14 42.75 -17.75
C LEU A 123 37.41 43.59 -17.91
N PHE A 124 38.06 43.53 -19.08
CA PHE A 124 39.38 44.15 -19.31
C PHE A 124 39.32 45.35 -20.26
N GLY A 125 38.18 45.63 -20.89
CA GLY A 125 37.95 46.81 -21.73
C GLY A 125 36.97 47.80 -21.09
N LEU A 126 37.50 48.75 -20.32
CA LEU A 126 36.69 49.80 -19.67
C LEU A 126 36.73 51.07 -20.52
N SER A 127 35.56 51.50 -21.00
CA SER A 127 35.39 52.79 -21.67
C SER A 127 34.54 53.73 -20.81
N HIS A 128 34.62 55.03 -21.10
CA HIS A 128 33.76 56.04 -20.48
C HIS A 128 32.26 55.68 -20.53
N GLU A 129 31.77 55.25 -21.69
CA GLU A 129 30.36 54.87 -21.89
C GLU A 129 29.96 53.67 -21.01
N ARG A 130 30.81 52.64 -20.96
CA ARG A 130 30.57 51.44 -20.14
C ARG A 130 30.59 51.74 -18.64
N LEU A 131 31.45 52.68 -18.24
CA LEU A 131 31.56 53.13 -16.86
C LEU A 131 30.29 53.89 -16.42
N ARG A 132 29.74 54.73 -17.30
CA ARG A 132 28.47 55.44 -17.06
C ARG A 132 27.26 54.53 -17.07
N VAL A 133 27.18 53.57 -18.00
CA VAL A 133 26.11 52.56 -18.02
C VAL A 133 26.13 51.74 -16.73
N GLY A 134 27.31 51.28 -16.32
CA GLY A 134 27.47 50.55 -15.07
C GLY A 134 27.19 51.39 -13.81
N GLY A 135 27.55 52.68 -13.82
CA GLY A 135 27.18 53.63 -12.76
C GLY A 135 25.67 53.87 -12.68
N LYS A 136 24.97 53.90 -13.82
CA LYS A 136 23.50 53.99 -13.86
C LYS A 136 22.81 52.71 -13.40
N GLU A 137 23.32 51.54 -13.78
CA GLU A 137 22.82 50.25 -13.26
C GLU A 137 22.90 50.19 -11.72
N LEU A 138 23.98 50.72 -11.12
CA LEU A 138 24.08 50.84 -9.65
C LEU A 138 23.01 51.75 -9.03
N LEU A 139 22.55 52.78 -9.75
CA LEU A 139 21.53 53.74 -9.31
C LEU A 139 20.11 53.21 -9.51
N GLU A 140 19.82 52.57 -10.64
CA GLU A 140 18.49 52.01 -10.96
C GLU A 140 18.09 50.88 -9.99
N ASP A 141 19.09 50.12 -9.53
CA ASP A 141 18.91 49.00 -8.62
C ASP A 141 19.09 49.38 -7.13
N LYS A 142 19.07 50.67 -6.79
CA LYS A 142 19.19 51.21 -5.42
C LYS A 142 20.36 50.65 -4.60
N GLY A 143 21.47 50.30 -5.25
CA GLY A 143 22.63 49.69 -4.59
C GLY A 143 22.52 48.18 -4.31
N GLU A 144 21.43 47.49 -4.69
CA GLU A 144 21.32 46.02 -4.62
C GLU A 144 22.24 45.31 -5.64
N LEU A 145 22.56 45.94 -6.78
CA LEU A 145 23.25 45.29 -7.91
C LEU A 145 24.77 45.51 -8.03
N GLY A 146 25.43 46.03 -6.99
CA GLY A 146 26.88 45.83 -6.85
C GLY A 146 27.25 44.32 -6.90
N LEU A 147 26.29 43.47 -6.57
CA LEU A 147 26.31 42.01 -6.60
C LEU A 147 26.29 41.40 -8.01
N SER A 148 25.64 42.02 -9.01
CA SER A 148 25.57 41.48 -10.39
C SER A 148 26.94 41.49 -11.05
N LEU A 149 27.73 42.50 -10.68
CA LEU A 149 29.11 42.71 -11.05
C LEU A 149 30.00 41.51 -10.67
N PHE A 150 29.79 41.01 -9.45
CA PHE A 150 30.46 39.83 -8.90
C PHE A 150 29.88 38.52 -9.45
N GLN A 151 28.56 38.43 -9.64
CA GLN A 151 27.88 37.24 -10.18
C GLN A 151 28.26 36.93 -11.63
N ALA A 152 28.52 37.96 -12.44
CA ALA A 152 28.96 37.82 -13.83
C ALA A 152 30.39 37.26 -13.93
N GLY A 153 31.28 37.58 -12.98
CA GLY A 153 32.64 37.00 -12.90
C GLY A 153 32.67 35.59 -12.28
N ALA A 154 31.64 35.22 -11.52
CA ALA A 154 31.52 33.93 -10.83
C ALA A 154 30.65 32.87 -11.56
N GLY A 155 29.93 33.25 -12.63
CA GLY A 155 29.05 32.35 -13.38
C GLY A 155 27.70 32.03 -12.73
N ILE A 156 27.22 32.88 -11.81
CA ILE A 156 26.06 32.59 -10.92
C ILE A 156 24.75 33.29 -11.38
N SER A 157 24.77 33.97 -12.53
CA SER A 157 23.65 34.80 -13.03
C SER A 157 22.31 34.08 -13.20
N GLY A 158 22.28 32.73 -13.24
CA GLY A 158 21.06 31.93 -13.32
C GLY A 158 20.33 31.71 -11.98
N LEU A 159 21.00 31.79 -10.82
CA LEU A 159 20.42 31.31 -9.56
C LEU A 159 19.31 32.22 -9.00
N ARG A 160 19.40 33.55 -9.17
CA ARG A 160 18.36 34.49 -8.69
C ARG A 160 17.06 34.36 -9.50
N LYS A 161 17.16 34.09 -10.80
CA LYS A 161 15.98 33.78 -11.65
C LYS A 161 15.29 32.49 -11.19
N THR A 162 16.07 31.46 -10.89
CA THR A 162 15.54 30.19 -10.35
C THR A 162 14.91 30.37 -8.97
N LEU A 163 15.52 31.20 -8.10
CA LEU A 163 14.96 31.53 -6.79
C LEU A 163 13.59 32.20 -6.90
N ASN A 164 13.46 33.20 -7.78
CA ASN A 164 12.19 33.89 -7.99
C ASN A 164 11.13 32.95 -8.58
N ALA A 165 11.50 32.14 -9.58
CA ALA A 165 10.59 31.16 -10.17
C ALA A 165 10.09 30.09 -9.16
N LEU A 166 10.93 29.70 -8.18
CA LEU A 166 10.50 28.83 -7.08
C LEU A 166 9.53 29.54 -6.13
N GLY A 167 9.75 30.84 -5.88
CA GLY A 167 8.86 31.68 -5.09
C GLY A 167 7.49 31.85 -5.74
N ASP A 168 7.43 32.21 -7.01
CA ASP A 168 6.19 32.42 -7.76
C ASP A 168 5.33 31.15 -7.78
N LYS A 169 5.94 29.99 -8.07
CA LYS A 169 5.26 28.69 -8.01
C LYS A 169 4.75 28.32 -6.62
N ALA A 170 5.45 28.73 -5.56
CA ALA A 170 4.97 28.52 -4.20
C ALA A 170 3.75 29.41 -3.90
N GLU A 171 3.72 30.66 -4.40
CA GLU A 171 2.59 31.56 -4.21
C GLU A 171 1.34 31.17 -5.00
N GLU A 172 1.48 30.50 -6.15
CA GLU A 172 0.37 29.88 -6.87
C GLU A 172 -0.35 28.81 -6.04
N LEU A 173 0.40 28.07 -5.22
CA LEU A 173 -0.15 27.04 -4.34
C LEU A 173 -0.72 27.62 -3.05
N TYR A 174 0.00 28.52 -2.38
CA TYR A 174 -0.43 29.13 -1.12
C TYR A 174 0.12 30.55 -0.95
N LYS A 175 -0.78 31.48 -0.62
CA LYS A 175 -0.45 32.86 -0.28
C LYS A 175 -1.20 33.30 0.97
N ALA A 176 -0.47 33.84 1.94
CA ALA A 176 -1.08 34.40 3.15
C ALA A 176 -2.08 35.51 2.76
N GLY A 177 -3.34 35.37 3.19
CA GLY A 177 -4.43 36.28 2.82
C GLY A 177 -4.99 36.14 1.39
N GLY A 178 -4.44 35.24 0.56
CA GLY A 178 -4.96 34.97 -0.78
C GLY A 178 -6.27 34.15 -0.75
N LYS A 179 -7.18 34.39 -1.70
CA LYS A 179 -8.42 33.58 -1.88
C LYS A 179 -8.33 32.57 -3.03
N ASN A 180 -7.54 32.88 -4.06
CA ASN A 180 -7.48 32.11 -5.29
C ASN A 180 -6.48 30.93 -5.32
N PRO A 181 -5.35 30.95 -4.59
CA PRO A 181 -4.41 29.83 -4.56
C PRO A 181 -5.07 28.52 -4.12
N ASP A 182 -4.59 27.40 -4.65
CA ASP A 182 -5.24 26.09 -4.50
C ASP A 182 -5.38 25.67 -3.03
N VAL A 183 -4.35 25.86 -2.22
CA VAL A 183 -4.38 25.54 -0.78
C VAL A 183 -5.36 26.46 -0.05
N ASN A 184 -5.40 27.75 -0.38
CA ASN A 184 -6.31 28.71 0.25
C ASN A 184 -7.79 28.41 -0.07
N LYS A 185 -8.10 28.03 -1.32
CA LYS A 185 -9.44 27.56 -1.71
C LYS A 185 -9.82 26.31 -0.93
N ALA A 186 -8.94 25.31 -0.89
CA ALA A 186 -9.18 24.07 -0.16
C ALA A 186 -9.38 24.31 1.36
N ILE A 187 -8.65 25.25 1.96
CA ILE A 187 -8.88 25.68 3.36
C ILE A 187 -10.27 26.31 3.55
N SER A 188 -10.74 27.13 2.61
CA SER A 188 -12.10 27.71 2.68
C SER A 188 -13.16 26.62 2.60
N THR A 189 -13.05 25.74 1.61
CA THR A 189 -13.96 24.60 1.42
C THR A 189 -13.98 23.68 2.63
N TYR A 190 -12.82 23.39 3.24
CA TYR A 190 -12.73 22.63 4.48
C TYR A 190 -13.49 23.31 5.64
N LYS A 191 -13.33 24.62 5.82
CA LYS A 191 -14.03 25.36 6.90
C LYS A 191 -15.54 25.38 6.70
N GLU A 192 -15.99 25.59 5.47
CA GLU A 192 -17.42 25.62 5.12
C GLU A 192 -18.06 24.24 5.30
N ALA A 193 -17.44 23.17 4.77
CA ALA A 193 -17.91 21.80 4.91
C ALA A 193 -17.91 21.34 6.38
N LYS A 194 -16.88 21.70 7.15
CA LYS A 194 -16.80 21.42 8.60
C LYS A 194 -17.86 22.17 9.42
N SER A 195 -18.18 23.42 9.05
CA SER A 195 -19.28 24.16 9.69
C SER A 195 -20.62 23.49 9.40
N LYS A 196 -20.90 23.17 8.13
CA LYS A 196 -22.12 22.44 7.75
C LYS A 196 -22.27 21.11 8.47
N ALA A 197 -21.19 20.32 8.56
CA ALA A 197 -21.19 19.07 9.32
C ALA A 197 -21.48 19.29 10.80
N ARG A 198 -20.95 20.36 11.41
CA ARG A 198 -21.19 20.72 12.82
C ARG A 198 -22.61 21.19 13.07
N ASP A 199 -23.15 22.05 12.20
CA ASP A 199 -24.47 22.66 12.35
C ASP A 199 -25.59 21.60 12.20
N ILE A 200 -25.42 20.62 11.31
CA ILE A 200 -26.31 19.45 11.20
C ILE A 200 -26.18 18.54 12.44
N SER A 201 -25.01 18.53 13.09
CA SER A 201 -24.75 17.69 14.27
C SER A 201 -25.23 18.29 15.61
N LEU A 202 -25.66 19.56 15.66
CA LEU A 202 -26.18 20.24 16.86
C LEU A 202 -27.63 19.85 17.24
N SER A 203 -28.33 19.04 16.43
CA SER A 203 -29.62 18.39 16.76
C SER A 203 -29.53 17.30 17.85
N THR A 204 -28.46 17.29 18.64
CA THR A 204 -28.08 16.18 19.53
C THR A 204 -28.81 16.15 20.87
N GLU A 205 -29.39 17.27 21.32
CA GLU A 205 -30.08 17.36 22.62
C GLU A 205 -31.46 16.66 22.57
N ASP A 206 -32.25 16.94 21.53
CA ASP A 206 -33.53 16.24 21.27
C ASP A 206 -33.32 14.75 20.91
N TRP A 207 -32.23 14.44 20.21
CA TRP A 207 -31.83 13.07 19.94
C TRP A 207 -31.48 12.32 21.25
N PHE A 208 -30.80 12.98 22.19
CA PHE A 208 -30.42 12.37 23.47
C PHE A 208 -31.64 12.04 24.33
N GLU A 209 -32.64 12.93 24.40
CA GLU A 209 -33.89 12.66 25.13
C GLU A 209 -34.72 11.52 24.50
N LEU A 210 -34.85 11.50 23.18
CA LEU A 210 -35.58 10.42 22.48
C LEU A 210 -34.81 9.09 22.53
N ASN A 211 -33.48 9.13 22.47
CA ASN A 211 -32.63 7.95 22.61
C ASN A 211 -32.66 7.40 24.05
N GLN A 212 -32.73 8.27 25.07
CA GLN A 212 -32.90 7.85 26.46
C GLN A 212 -34.29 7.22 26.70
N LYS A 213 -35.36 7.78 26.13
CA LYS A 213 -36.70 7.16 26.17
C LYS A 213 -36.74 5.83 25.42
N ARG A 214 -36.02 5.72 24.30
CA ARG A 214 -35.85 4.47 23.55
C ARG A 214 -35.19 3.42 24.46
N GLU A 215 -34.08 3.77 25.09
CA GLU A 215 -33.32 2.88 25.97
C GLU A 215 -34.16 2.43 27.18
N GLN A 216 -34.91 3.33 27.82
CA GLN A 216 -35.81 2.98 28.91
C GLN A 216 -36.93 2.01 28.47
N THR A 217 -37.51 2.23 27.29
CA THR A 217 -38.57 1.36 26.75
C THR A 217 -38.00 0.01 26.31
N GLU A 218 -36.81 -0.02 25.71
CA GLU A 218 -36.07 -1.24 25.38
C GLU A 218 -35.74 -2.05 26.64
N ASN A 219 -35.27 -1.40 27.71
CA ASN A 219 -35.02 -2.03 29.01
C ASN A 219 -36.30 -2.59 29.64
N HIS A 220 -37.42 -1.88 29.51
CA HIS A 220 -38.71 -2.36 30.03
C HIS A 220 -39.20 -3.60 29.25
N ILE A 221 -39.16 -3.58 27.92
CA ILE A 221 -39.47 -4.74 27.09
C ILE A 221 -38.56 -5.91 27.45
N GLN A 222 -37.26 -5.65 27.65
CA GLN A 222 -36.30 -6.67 28.06
C GLN A 222 -36.70 -7.29 29.41
N SER A 223 -37.07 -6.48 30.41
CA SER A 223 -37.50 -6.99 31.72
C SER A 223 -38.78 -7.85 31.62
N LEU A 224 -39.72 -7.50 30.76
CA LEU A 224 -40.93 -8.29 30.52
C LEU A 224 -40.60 -9.59 29.78
N GLN A 225 -39.69 -9.55 28.80
CA GLN A 225 -39.19 -10.72 28.10
C GLN A 225 -38.43 -11.67 29.03
N GLU A 226 -37.65 -11.15 29.98
CA GLU A 226 -36.99 -11.92 31.03
C GLU A 226 -38.02 -12.62 31.93
N ASN A 227 -39.08 -11.93 32.35
CA ASN A 227 -40.17 -12.53 33.13
C ASN A 227 -40.90 -13.64 32.34
N VAL A 228 -41.18 -13.41 31.05
CA VAL A 228 -41.75 -14.44 30.16
C VAL A 228 -40.81 -15.64 30.04
N LYS A 229 -39.51 -15.39 29.88
CA LYS A 229 -38.48 -16.42 29.80
C LYS A 229 -38.40 -17.26 31.07
N ASP A 230 -38.45 -16.63 32.24
CA ASP A 230 -38.43 -17.33 33.54
C ASP A 230 -39.65 -18.23 33.70
N LYS A 231 -40.84 -17.72 33.37
CA LYS A 231 -42.09 -18.48 33.44
C LYS A 231 -42.16 -19.59 32.38
N LEU A 232 -41.63 -19.35 31.18
CA LEU A 232 -41.47 -20.37 30.14
C LEU A 232 -40.48 -21.45 30.55
N SER A 233 -39.37 -21.08 31.20
CA SER A 233 -38.37 -22.04 31.70
C SER A 233 -39.00 -22.98 32.75
N GLN A 234 -39.80 -22.44 33.66
CA GLN A 234 -40.53 -23.25 34.65
C GLN A 234 -41.54 -24.20 33.96
N LYS A 235 -42.27 -23.71 32.96
CA LYS A 235 -43.21 -24.52 32.18
C LYS A 235 -42.51 -25.63 31.38
N ASN A 236 -41.41 -25.30 30.72
CA ASN A 236 -40.61 -26.23 29.91
C ASN A 236 -39.93 -27.30 30.78
N ARG A 237 -39.41 -26.93 31.95
CA ARG A 237 -38.86 -27.87 32.94
C ARG A 237 -39.87 -28.97 33.30
N LEU A 238 -41.10 -28.58 33.64
CA LEU A 238 -42.16 -29.52 34.01
C LEU A 238 -42.64 -30.36 32.80
N ALA A 239 -42.69 -29.77 31.60
CA ALA A 239 -43.02 -30.49 30.37
C ALA A 239 -41.94 -31.50 29.95
N ARG A 240 -40.66 -31.16 30.16
CA ARG A 240 -39.49 -31.99 29.90
C ARG A 240 -39.47 -33.24 30.78
N ILE A 241 -39.68 -33.07 32.09
CA ILE A 241 -39.70 -34.19 33.04
C ILE A 241 -40.74 -35.24 32.62
N ARG A 242 -41.90 -34.78 32.14
CA ARG A 242 -42.94 -35.66 31.59
C ARG A 242 -42.48 -36.48 30.37
N GLN A 243 -41.54 -35.96 29.57
CA GLN A 243 -41.11 -36.55 28.30
C GLN A 243 -39.91 -37.51 28.43
N THR A 244 -39.01 -37.30 29.40
CA THR A 244 -37.75 -38.08 29.53
C THR A 244 -37.88 -39.42 30.25
N LEU A 245 -38.94 -39.62 31.03
CA LEU A 245 -39.16 -40.82 31.86
C LEU A 245 -38.98 -42.18 31.14
N PRO A 246 -39.43 -42.40 29.88
CA PRO A 246 -39.31 -43.69 29.22
C PRO A 246 -37.88 -44.05 28.76
N ASN A 247 -37.08 -43.05 28.36
CA ASN A 247 -35.74 -43.26 27.82
C ASN A 247 -34.72 -43.60 28.91
N ILE A 248 -34.91 -43.03 30.10
CA ILE A 248 -34.10 -43.31 31.28
C ILE A 248 -34.08 -44.84 31.57
N ALA A 249 -35.22 -45.51 31.39
CA ALA A 249 -35.33 -46.96 31.58
C ALA A 249 -34.52 -47.81 30.57
N LEU A 250 -34.33 -47.34 29.31
CA LEU A 250 -33.51 -48.06 28.31
C LEU A 250 -32.00 -47.88 28.52
N LEU A 251 -31.57 -46.72 29.00
CA LEU A 251 -30.17 -46.41 29.24
C LEU A 251 -29.54 -47.32 30.31
N GLU A 252 -30.30 -47.67 31.34
CA GLU A 252 -29.85 -48.61 32.37
C GLU A 252 -29.56 -50.01 31.80
N LYS A 253 -30.32 -50.44 30.79
CA LYS A 253 -30.13 -51.72 30.11
C LYS A 253 -28.82 -51.77 29.32
N ASN A 254 -28.50 -50.75 28.51
CA ASN A 254 -27.29 -50.75 27.68
C ASN A 254 -26.00 -50.60 28.49
N LYS A 255 -26.03 -49.88 29.62
CA LYS A 255 -24.91 -49.83 30.58
C LYS A 255 -24.47 -51.21 31.06
N SER A 256 -25.41 -52.18 31.15
CA SER A 256 -25.07 -53.56 31.54
C SER A 256 -24.25 -54.31 30.48
N GLU A 257 -24.44 -54.03 29.18
CA GLU A 257 -23.77 -54.72 28.06
C GLU A 257 -22.30 -54.26 27.89
N LEU A 258 -22.01 -52.97 28.06
CA LEU A 258 -20.66 -52.41 28.01
C LEU A 258 -19.70 -53.07 29.03
N ASN A 259 -20.23 -53.48 30.18
CA ASN A 259 -19.45 -54.15 31.21
C ASN A 259 -18.89 -55.52 30.75
N SER A 260 -19.52 -56.19 29.77
CA SER A 260 -19.06 -57.49 29.25
C SER A 260 -17.85 -57.39 28.30
N LEU A 261 -17.60 -56.21 27.69
CA LEU A 261 -16.51 -55.94 26.74
C LEU A 261 -15.29 -55.26 27.39
N ALA A 262 -15.19 -55.25 28.72
CA ALA A 262 -14.22 -54.47 29.47
C ALA A 262 -12.74 -54.82 29.18
N HIS A 263 -12.43 -56.08 28.83
CA HIS A 263 -11.08 -56.63 28.69
C HIS A 263 -10.34 -56.27 27.37
N VAL A 264 -11.01 -55.62 26.40
CA VAL A 264 -10.37 -55.15 25.16
C VAL A 264 -9.68 -53.78 25.38
N PRO A 265 -8.38 -53.60 25.05
CA PRO A 265 -7.67 -52.31 25.21
C PRO A 265 -8.23 -51.22 24.28
N GLU A 266 -8.37 -49.98 24.76
CA GLU A 266 -8.74 -48.85 23.90
C GLU A 266 -7.53 -48.39 23.06
N ILE A 267 -7.67 -48.36 21.74
CA ILE A 267 -6.64 -47.89 20.80
C ILE A 267 -7.03 -46.52 20.27
N GLY A 268 -6.06 -45.61 20.17
CA GLY A 268 -6.27 -44.25 19.69
C GLY A 268 -6.39 -44.19 18.16
N THR A 269 -7.26 -43.31 17.66
CA THR A 269 -7.57 -43.13 16.22
C THR A 269 -6.37 -42.72 15.37
N ASP A 270 -5.35 -42.12 15.99
CA ASP A 270 -4.22 -41.50 15.30
C ASP A 270 -2.98 -42.42 15.26
N ILE A 271 -3.00 -43.49 16.04
CA ILE A 271 -1.91 -44.46 16.13
C ILE A 271 -1.57 -45.08 14.76
N PRO A 272 -2.54 -45.40 13.88
CA PRO A 272 -2.24 -45.83 12.51
C PRO A 272 -1.49 -44.79 11.67
N SER A 273 -1.75 -43.50 11.89
CA SER A 273 -1.14 -42.37 11.16
C SER A 273 0.24 -42.01 11.69
N ILE A 274 0.42 -42.01 13.01
CA ILE A 274 1.71 -41.74 13.69
C ILE A 274 2.75 -42.79 13.28
N ARG A 275 2.34 -44.07 13.22
CA ARG A 275 3.20 -45.16 12.73
C ARG A 275 3.71 -44.89 11.30
N LYS A 276 2.84 -44.43 10.40
CA LYS A 276 3.20 -44.16 9.00
C LYS A 276 4.14 -42.95 8.85
N ASN A 277 3.93 -41.88 9.61
CA ASN A 277 4.73 -40.65 9.53
C ASN A 277 6.16 -40.83 10.09
N ALA A 278 6.30 -41.49 11.25
CA ALA A 278 7.61 -41.73 11.85
C ALA A 278 8.52 -42.60 10.95
N GLN A 279 7.94 -43.50 10.13
CA GLN A 279 8.68 -44.28 9.14
C GLN A 279 9.25 -43.42 8.00
N GLU A 280 8.56 -42.35 7.60
CA GLU A 280 8.97 -41.47 6.49
C GLU A 280 10.08 -40.48 6.90
N ILE A 281 9.97 -39.92 8.11
CA ILE A 281 10.99 -39.02 8.69
C ILE A 281 12.34 -39.73 8.86
N LEU A 282 12.33 -40.98 9.32
CA LEU A 282 13.55 -41.76 9.50
C LEU A 282 14.32 -41.96 8.19
N ARG A 283 13.61 -42.14 7.08
CA ARG A 283 14.19 -42.38 5.74
C ARG A 283 14.91 -41.13 5.21
N THR A 284 14.32 -39.95 5.37
CA THR A 284 14.86 -38.69 4.81
C THR A 284 16.10 -38.21 5.57
N ALA A 285 16.11 -38.29 6.89
CA ALA A 285 17.25 -37.87 7.71
C ALA A 285 18.52 -38.69 7.46
N LYS A 286 18.38 -40.01 7.20
CA LYS A 286 19.52 -40.90 6.91
C LYS A 286 20.22 -40.54 5.59
N ASN A 287 19.49 -40.04 4.58
CA ASN A 287 20.06 -39.63 3.29
C ASN A 287 20.87 -38.33 3.35
N ASN A 288 20.46 -37.32 4.13
CA ASN A 288 21.19 -36.05 4.22
C ASN A 288 22.49 -36.17 5.03
N MET A 289 22.55 -37.11 5.97
CA MET A 289 23.72 -37.33 6.81
C MET A 289 24.93 -37.89 6.02
N SER A 290 24.71 -38.65 4.93
CA SER A 290 25.81 -39.20 4.13
C SER A 290 26.57 -38.12 3.36
N HIS A 291 25.86 -37.16 2.75
CA HIS A 291 26.45 -36.10 1.92
C HIS A 291 27.40 -35.17 2.71
N VAL A 292 26.99 -34.71 3.90
CA VAL A 292 27.80 -33.76 4.69
C VAL A 292 29.08 -34.39 5.26
N LYS A 293 29.10 -35.71 5.46
CA LYS A 293 30.30 -36.42 5.98
C LYS A 293 31.45 -36.43 4.98
N GLU A 294 31.18 -36.41 3.67
CA GLU A 294 32.21 -36.41 2.63
C GLU A 294 32.95 -35.07 2.54
N GLU A 295 32.24 -33.94 2.66
CA GLU A 295 32.84 -32.59 2.58
C GLU A 295 33.81 -32.30 3.75
N ILE A 296 33.49 -32.77 4.96
CA ILE A 296 34.35 -32.62 6.14
C ILE A 296 35.71 -33.31 5.94
N LEU A 297 35.74 -34.44 5.22
CA LEU A 297 36.95 -35.23 5.00
C LEU A 297 37.94 -34.46 4.11
N GLN A 298 37.45 -33.76 3.09
CA GLN A 298 38.29 -33.03 2.13
C GLN A 298 39.02 -31.83 2.75
N LEU A 299 38.37 -31.13 3.69
CA LEU A 299 38.94 -29.95 4.34
C LEU A 299 40.05 -30.29 5.34
N LYS A 300 39.95 -31.42 6.07
CA LYS A 300 40.99 -31.86 7.02
C LYS A 300 42.33 -32.13 6.35
N ASN A 301 42.32 -32.67 5.13
CA ASN A 301 43.53 -33.03 4.39
C ASN A 301 44.36 -31.83 3.92
N LYS A 302 43.74 -30.65 3.76
CA LYS A 302 44.43 -29.44 3.31
C LYS A 302 45.22 -28.74 4.43
N ILE A 303 44.74 -28.82 5.67
CA ILE A 303 45.32 -28.11 6.84
C ILE A 303 46.62 -28.78 7.31
N SER A 304 46.76 -30.09 7.17
CA SER A 304 47.89 -30.87 7.73
C SER A 304 49.26 -30.68 7.03
N LEU A 305 49.43 -29.70 6.15
CA LEU A 305 50.59 -29.58 5.23
C LEU A 305 51.54 -28.38 5.50
N ILE A 306 51.43 -27.63 6.62
CA ILE A 306 52.14 -26.32 6.82
C ILE A 306 52.85 -26.20 8.22
N SER A 307 54.12 -25.69 8.33
CA SER A 307 54.91 -25.49 9.61
C SER A 307 55.93 -24.28 9.63
N ILE A 308 56.24 -23.64 10.79
CA ILE A 308 56.99 -22.33 10.95
C ILE A 308 57.83 -22.19 12.25
N ASP A 309 58.96 -21.43 12.20
CA ASP A 309 59.93 -21.15 13.29
C ASP A 309 60.04 -19.63 13.63
N ASN A 310 60.24 -19.24 14.91
CA ASN A 310 59.90 -17.90 15.45
C ASN A 310 61.07 -17.04 16.02
N THR A 311 62.32 -17.52 16.03
CA THR A 311 63.45 -16.82 16.71
C THR A 311 64.07 -15.68 15.88
N LEU A 312 63.96 -15.71 14.55
CA LEU A 312 64.57 -14.74 13.64
C LEU A 312 63.91 -13.35 13.64
N PHE A 313 62.66 -13.22 14.10
CA PHE A 313 61.91 -11.96 14.09
C PHE A 313 62.39 -10.91 15.11
N THR A 314 63.38 -11.21 15.96
CA THR A 314 63.84 -10.33 17.06
C THR A 314 65.02 -9.42 16.72
N MET A 315 65.75 -9.65 15.61
CA MET A 315 66.97 -8.90 15.22
C MET A 315 66.87 -8.24 13.82
N GLU A 316 65.65 -8.09 13.30
CA GLU A 316 65.33 -7.65 11.94
C GLU A 316 66.03 -6.35 11.52
N GLN A 317 65.96 -5.28 12.34
CA GLN A 317 66.44 -3.94 11.95
C GLN A 317 67.96 -3.82 11.76
N LYS A 318 68.79 -4.45 12.59
CA LYS A 318 70.26 -4.32 12.49
C LYS A 318 70.86 -5.19 11.38
N ILE A 319 70.24 -6.32 11.09
CA ILE A 319 70.66 -7.22 9.99
C ILE A 319 70.30 -6.57 8.64
N GLU A 320 69.19 -5.81 8.56
CA GLU A 320 68.80 -5.08 7.36
C GLU A 320 69.75 -3.92 7.00
N ASP A 321 70.18 -3.11 7.98
CA ASP A 321 70.96 -1.88 7.76
C ASP A 321 72.40 -2.11 7.28
N LEU A 322 73.06 -3.18 7.79
CA LEU A 322 74.41 -3.53 7.36
C LEU A 322 74.41 -4.37 6.07
N ASN A 323 73.34 -5.16 5.81
CA ASN A 323 73.19 -5.89 4.56
C ASN A 323 73.01 -4.93 3.37
N THR A 324 72.31 -3.82 3.61
CA THR A 324 72.10 -2.77 2.61
C THR A 324 73.40 -2.05 2.25
N ARG A 325 74.21 -1.60 3.21
CA ARG A 325 75.50 -0.95 2.91
C ARG A 325 76.54 -1.89 2.27
N GLY A 326 76.54 -3.16 2.65
CA GLY A 326 77.44 -4.18 2.09
C GLY A 326 77.17 -4.58 0.66
N HIS A 327 75.90 -4.55 0.26
CA HIS A 327 75.55 -4.69 -1.14
C HIS A 327 76.11 -3.54 -1.98
N VAL A 328 76.02 -2.29 -1.53
CA VAL A 328 76.47 -1.12 -2.30
C VAL A 328 77.96 -1.15 -2.60
N ILE A 329 78.79 -1.59 -1.65
CA ILE A 329 80.25 -1.48 -1.75
C ILE A 329 80.88 -2.67 -2.50
N LYS A 330 80.35 -3.90 -2.34
CA LYS A 330 80.72 -5.03 -3.20
C LYS A 330 80.29 -4.80 -4.65
N GLN A 331 79.09 -4.27 -4.84
CA GLN A 331 78.57 -3.94 -6.16
C GLN A 331 79.43 -2.85 -6.83
N SER A 332 79.82 -1.80 -6.10
CA SER A 332 80.68 -0.73 -6.64
C SER A 332 82.03 -1.25 -7.16
N LEU A 333 82.73 -2.13 -6.44
CA LEU A 333 84.02 -2.69 -6.89
C LEU A 333 83.91 -3.74 -8.00
N ASP A 334 82.92 -4.65 -7.91
CA ASP A 334 82.67 -5.63 -8.97
C ASP A 334 82.22 -4.93 -10.27
N ASP A 335 81.53 -3.79 -10.14
CA ASP A 335 81.11 -2.94 -11.26
C ASP A 335 82.30 -2.24 -11.93
N LEU A 336 83.53 -2.18 -11.39
CA LEU A 336 84.59 -1.36 -11.99
C LEU A 336 85.11 -1.92 -13.34
N LEU A 337 85.38 -3.23 -13.38
CA LEU A 337 85.69 -3.96 -14.62
C LEU A 337 84.47 -4.02 -15.56
N SER A 338 83.25 -4.07 -15.00
CA SER A 338 82.01 -3.99 -15.77
C SER A 338 81.79 -2.61 -16.35
N LEU A 339 82.09 -1.51 -15.67
CA LEU A 339 81.91 -0.14 -16.15
C LEU A 339 82.88 0.18 -17.29
N GLU A 340 84.09 -0.37 -17.24
CA GLU A 340 85.08 -0.31 -18.32
C GLU A 340 84.65 -1.15 -19.53
N SER A 341 84.19 -2.39 -19.30
CA SER A 341 83.62 -3.25 -20.34
C SER A 341 82.33 -2.66 -20.93
N ASP A 342 81.49 -2.04 -20.10
CA ASP A 342 80.23 -1.40 -20.47
C ASP A 342 80.49 -0.16 -21.33
N HIS A 343 81.56 0.59 -21.09
CA HIS A 343 81.93 1.74 -21.92
C HIS A 343 82.27 1.29 -23.36
N GLU A 344 83.08 0.24 -23.54
CA GLU A 344 83.35 -0.35 -24.85
C GLU A 344 82.11 -1.03 -25.46
N HIS A 345 81.32 -1.70 -24.62
CA HIS A 345 80.10 -2.35 -25.02
C HIS A 345 79.03 -1.35 -25.50
N ILE A 346 78.85 -0.22 -24.80
CA ILE A 346 77.94 0.87 -25.20
C ILE A 346 78.38 1.46 -26.55
N GLY A 347 79.68 1.62 -26.78
CA GLY A 347 80.22 2.04 -28.09
C GLY A 347 79.90 1.06 -29.23
N SER A 348 80.10 -0.24 -29.02
CA SER A 348 79.74 -1.27 -30.00
C SER A 348 78.23 -1.43 -30.17
N GLN A 349 77.44 -1.24 -29.12
CA GLN A 349 75.98 -1.23 -29.17
C GLN A 349 75.43 -0.04 -29.97
N ILE A 350 75.96 1.17 -29.78
CA ILE A 350 75.56 2.35 -30.58
C ILE A 350 75.73 2.03 -32.08
N THR A 351 76.85 1.39 -32.43
CA THR A 351 77.18 1.01 -33.80
C THR A 351 76.24 -0.08 -34.35
N ASN A 352 75.95 -1.11 -33.56
CA ASN A 352 75.06 -2.22 -33.96
C ASN A 352 73.59 -1.81 -34.02
N VAL A 353 73.11 -1.01 -33.06
CA VAL A 353 71.72 -0.53 -32.99
C VAL A 353 71.40 0.39 -34.16
N MET A 354 72.35 1.21 -34.60
CA MET A 354 72.18 2.00 -35.83
C MET A 354 72.13 1.11 -37.07
N LYS A 355 72.94 0.03 -37.10
CA LYS A 355 72.97 -0.94 -38.20
C LYS A 355 71.67 -1.73 -38.33
N ASP A 356 71.06 -2.09 -37.21
CA ASP A 356 69.74 -2.75 -37.16
C ASP A 356 68.60 -1.85 -37.65
N ALA A 357 68.72 -0.53 -37.46
CA ALA A 357 67.82 0.46 -38.06
C ALA A 357 68.10 0.73 -39.56
N GLY A 358 69.11 0.09 -40.14
CA GLY A 358 69.48 0.20 -41.56
C GLY A 358 70.59 1.21 -41.87
N PHE A 359 71.27 1.77 -40.86
CA PHE A 359 72.27 2.84 -41.01
C PHE A 359 73.65 2.42 -40.46
N SER A 360 74.74 2.52 -41.24
CA SER A 360 76.10 2.21 -40.76
C SER A 360 76.90 3.48 -40.46
N LEU A 361 77.08 3.83 -39.18
CA LEU A 361 77.79 5.03 -38.70
C LEU A 361 78.65 4.73 -37.44
N ASP A 362 79.77 5.44 -37.25
CA ASP A 362 80.69 5.34 -36.09
C ASP A 362 80.14 6.12 -34.86
N PRO A 363 80.33 5.65 -33.59
CA PRO A 363 79.83 6.32 -32.38
C PRO A 363 80.15 7.82 -32.27
N ASN A 364 81.28 8.26 -32.83
CA ASN A 364 81.68 9.67 -32.82
C ASN A 364 80.99 10.52 -33.91
N GLN A 365 80.38 9.91 -34.93
CA GLN A 365 79.72 10.56 -36.07
C GLN A 365 78.19 10.54 -35.98
N VAL A 366 77.64 9.71 -35.10
CA VAL A 366 76.20 9.50 -34.87
C VAL A 366 75.48 10.78 -34.40
N GLY A 367 76.17 11.66 -33.67
CA GLY A 367 75.59 12.91 -33.15
C GLY A 367 75.03 13.85 -34.23
N SER A 368 75.61 13.85 -35.44
CA SER A 368 75.20 14.71 -36.57
C SER A 368 74.09 14.15 -37.47
N PHE A 369 73.79 12.84 -37.39
CA PHE A 369 72.79 12.17 -38.25
C PHE A 369 71.39 12.11 -37.61
N LEU A 370 71.29 12.23 -36.29
CA LEU A 370 70.04 12.10 -35.56
C LEU A 370 69.04 13.24 -35.88
N PRO A 371 67.76 12.93 -36.19
CA PRO A 371 66.73 13.95 -36.39
C PRO A 371 66.58 14.88 -35.18
N SER A 372 66.11 16.10 -35.43
CA SER A 372 65.86 17.09 -34.38
C SER A 372 64.73 16.65 -33.43
N GLN A 373 64.83 17.03 -32.16
CA GLN A 373 63.79 16.78 -31.13
C GLN A 373 62.36 17.12 -31.62
N PRO A 374 62.12 18.27 -32.31
CA PRO A 374 60.79 18.62 -32.81
C PRO A 374 60.19 17.63 -33.83
N LYS A 375 61.02 17.06 -34.72
CA LYS A 375 60.55 16.10 -35.73
C LYS A 375 60.24 14.73 -35.09
N LEU A 376 61.03 14.32 -34.10
CA LEU A 376 60.73 13.12 -33.29
C LEU A 376 59.47 13.30 -32.44
N SER A 377 59.22 14.50 -31.90
CA SER A 377 57.97 14.78 -31.18
C SER A 377 56.75 14.78 -32.09
N GLU A 378 56.85 15.31 -33.31
CA GLU A 378 55.77 15.28 -34.31
C GLU A 378 55.38 13.84 -34.69
N ILE A 379 56.38 12.97 -34.89
CA ILE A 379 56.16 11.53 -35.16
C ILE A 379 55.56 10.81 -33.95
N ARG A 380 55.99 11.13 -32.72
CA ARG A 380 55.36 10.57 -31.50
C ARG A 380 53.94 11.06 -31.29
N ASP A 381 53.64 12.31 -31.61
CA ASP A 381 52.29 12.83 -31.51
C ASP A 381 51.37 12.13 -32.51
N LEU A 382 51.86 11.80 -33.71
CA LEU A 382 51.14 10.98 -34.67
C LEU A 382 50.98 9.52 -34.19
N ILE A 383 52.00 8.90 -33.60
CA ILE A 383 51.90 7.55 -33.00
C ILE A 383 50.89 7.54 -31.84
N LYS A 384 50.96 8.49 -30.90
CA LYS A 384 50.00 8.64 -29.80
C LYS A 384 48.59 8.91 -30.29
N GLN A 385 48.43 9.65 -31.39
CA GLN A 385 47.12 9.85 -32.02
C GLN A 385 46.59 8.53 -32.59
N TYR A 386 47.43 7.72 -33.23
CA TYR A 386 47.06 6.39 -33.71
C TYR A 386 46.64 5.46 -32.57
N ASP A 387 47.43 5.34 -31.50
CA ASP A 387 47.09 4.49 -30.35
C ASP A 387 45.77 4.92 -29.68
N ARG A 388 45.54 6.24 -29.61
CA ARG A 388 44.26 6.79 -29.12
C ARG A 388 43.11 6.50 -30.05
N PHE A 389 43.31 6.53 -31.37
CA PHE A 389 42.27 6.18 -32.33
C PHE A 389 42.00 4.68 -32.33
N GLU A 390 43.03 3.85 -32.30
CA GLU A 390 42.93 2.39 -32.23
C GLU A 390 42.25 1.93 -30.94
N GLY A 391 42.64 2.45 -29.78
CA GLY A 391 41.98 2.13 -28.50
C GLY A 391 40.51 2.58 -28.48
N LYS A 392 40.20 3.79 -28.97
CA LYS A 392 38.81 4.27 -29.07
C LYS A 392 37.98 3.50 -30.11
N LEU A 393 38.62 3.03 -31.18
CA LEU A 393 37.99 2.20 -32.21
C LEU A 393 37.65 0.83 -31.61
N PHE A 394 38.60 0.19 -30.94
CA PHE A 394 38.41 -1.10 -30.26
C PHE A 394 37.28 -1.01 -29.21
N GLU A 395 37.29 -0.01 -28.33
CA GLU A 395 36.21 0.20 -27.35
C GLU A 395 34.85 0.45 -28.05
N ALA A 396 34.83 1.20 -29.15
CA ALA A 396 33.60 1.46 -29.90
C ALA A 396 33.09 0.21 -30.65
N GLU A 397 33.99 -0.67 -31.10
CA GLU A 397 33.67 -1.93 -31.76
C GLU A 397 33.14 -2.93 -30.73
N GLU A 398 33.82 -3.10 -29.61
CA GLU A 398 33.39 -3.97 -28.50
C GLU A 398 32.01 -3.55 -27.97
N THR A 399 31.80 -2.25 -27.74
CA THR A 399 30.49 -1.75 -27.31
C THR A 399 29.40 -1.98 -28.36
N TYR A 400 29.69 -1.82 -29.65
CA TYR A 400 28.74 -2.11 -30.72
C TYR A 400 28.40 -3.61 -30.80
N THR A 401 29.40 -4.49 -30.69
CA THR A 401 29.22 -5.95 -30.70
C THR A 401 28.44 -6.43 -29.48
N ASN A 402 28.71 -5.93 -28.28
CA ASN A 402 27.97 -6.27 -27.08
C ASN A 402 26.49 -5.83 -27.18
N ILE A 403 26.24 -4.62 -27.68
CA ILE A 403 24.86 -4.14 -27.93
C ILE A 403 24.17 -5.03 -28.97
N GLN A 404 24.87 -5.50 -30.02
CA GLN A 404 24.32 -6.44 -31.00
C GLN A 404 23.90 -7.76 -30.35
N ILE A 405 24.77 -8.35 -29.53
CA ILE A 405 24.51 -9.62 -28.84
C ILE A 405 23.29 -9.48 -27.91
N ASP A 406 23.24 -8.42 -27.10
CA ASP A 406 22.11 -8.16 -26.20
C ASP A 406 20.81 -7.96 -26.96
N LEU A 407 20.86 -7.22 -28.07
CA LEU A 407 19.70 -6.95 -28.92
C LEU A 407 19.17 -8.23 -29.58
N GLU A 408 20.06 -9.13 -30.00
CA GLU A 408 19.71 -10.43 -30.56
C GLU A 408 19.13 -11.37 -29.50
N ASN A 409 19.70 -11.40 -28.29
CA ASN A 409 19.15 -12.14 -27.16
C ASN A 409 17.73 -11.68 -26.79
N HIS A 410 17.50 -10.37 -26.73
CA HIS A 410 16.18 -9.81 -26.43
C HIS A 410 15.17 -10.05 -27.56
N LYS A 411 15.59 -10.01 -28.83
CA LYS A 411 14.76 -10.38 -29.98
C LYS A 411 14.36 -11.86 -29.95
N ASN A 412 15.31 -12.76 -29.70
CA ASN A 412 15.06 -14.19 -29.58
C ASN A 412 14.10 -14.49 -28.42
N ARG A 413 14.23 -13.80 -27.28
CA ARG A 413 13.29 -13.93 -26.15
C ARG A 413 11.89 -13.44 -26.51
N LEU A 414 11.78 -12.40 -27.32
CA LEU A 414 10.50 -11.87 -27.80
C LEU A 414 9.81 -12.82 -28.80
N GLU A 415 10.60 -13.49 -29.66
CA GLU A 415 10.11 -14.57 -30.53
C GLU A 415 9.64 -15.79 -29.72
N LEU A 416 10.37 -16.18 -28.67
CA LEU A 416 10.00 -17.25 -27.74
C LEU A 416 8.64 -17.01 -27.04
N ILE A 417 8.34 -15.76 -26.66
CA ILE A 417 7.06 -15.40 -26.02
C ILE A 417 5.89 -15.46 -27.03
N GLY A 418 6.13 -15.18 -28.30
CA GLY A 418 5.13 -15.30 -29.36
C GLY A 418 3.92 -14.35 -29.22
N PRO A 419 2.85 -14.56 -30.01
CA PRO A 419 1.60 -13.80 -29.91
C PRO A 419 0.82 -14.22 -28.65
N LEU A 420 0.47 -13.24 -27.81
CA LEU A 420 -0.33 -13.46 -26.62
C LEU A 420 -1.81 -13.15 -26.91
N PRO A 421 -2.76 -13.95 -26.40
CA PRO A 421 -4.19 -13.74 -26.61
C PRO A 421 -4.74 -12.57 -25.78
N ASN A 422 -5.83 -11.95 -26.24
CA ASN A 422 -6.44 -10.82 -25.54
C ASN A 422 -7.19 -11.28 -24.27
N ILE A 423 -6.73 -10.80 -23.10
CA ILE A 423 -7.29 -11.16 -21.78
C ILE A 423 -8.36 -10.19 -21.26
N SER A 424 -8.59 -9.06 -21.93
CA SER A 424 -9.48 -8.00 -21.44
C SER A 424 -10.94 -8.44 -21.28
N LEU A 425 -11.39 -9.35 -22.14
CA LEU A 425 -12.76 -9.87 -22.10
C LEU A 425 -12.97 -10.81 -20.91
N LEU A 426 -12.00 -11.69 -20.62
CA LEU A 426 -12.03 -12.55 -19.44
C LEU A 426 -11.92 -11.74 -18.15
N ASP A 427 -11.06 -10.71 -18.09
CA ASP A 427 -10.90 -9.85 -16.91
C ASP A 427 -12.20 -9.09 -16.59
N LYS A 428 -12.89 -8.61 -17.64
CA LYS A 428 -14.21 -8.00 -17.49
C LYS A 428 -15.26 -9.00 -17.01
N ALA A 429 -15.35 -10.17 -17.63
CA ALA A 429 -16.31 -11.21 -17.25
C ALA A 429 -16.12 -11.68 -15.79
N VAL A 430 -14.88 -11.84 -15.33
CA VAL A 430 -14.58 -12.22 -13.93
C VAL A 430 -14.96 -11.09 -12.97
N ASN A 431 -14.62 -9.84 -13.26
CA ASN A 431 -14.96 -8.70 -12.41
C ASN A 431 -16.49 -8.47 -12.31
N ASP A 432 -17.21 -8.59 -13.43
CA ASP A 432 -18.67 -8.45 -13.47
C ASP A 432 -19.37 -9.54 -12.63
N VAL A 433 -18.78 -10.73 -12.53
CA VAL A 433 -19.28 -11.82 -11.68
C VAL A 433 -18.95 -11.57 -10.20
N VAL A 434 -17.72 -11.10 -9.88
CA VAL A 434 -17.32 -10.78 -8.50
C VAL A 434 -18.17 -9.65 -7.91
N GLN A 435 -18.55 -8.64 -8.70
CA GLN A 435 -19.45 -7.57 -8.24
C GLN A 435 -20.86 -8.04 -7.87
N LYS A 436 -21.33 -9.17 -8.41
CA LYS A 436 -22.65 -9.74 -8.10
C LYS A 436 -22.71 -10.46 -6.75
N GLY A 437 -21.59 -10.59 -6.04
CA GLY A 437 -21.50 -11.16 -4.69
C GLY A 437 -21.54 -12.70 -4.65
N GLU A 438 -21.73 -13.26 -3.45
CA GLU A 438 -21.71 -14.71 -3.21
C GLU A 438 -23.06 -15.37 -3.55
N LEU A 439 -23.31 -15.53 -4.86
CA LEU A 439 -24.55 -16.13 -5.37
C LEU A 439 -24.74 -17.59 -4.92
N GLU A 440 -23.66 -18.38 -4.82
CA GLU A 440 -23.73 -19.79 -4.39
C GLU A 440 -24.03 -19.93 -2.89
N ALA A 441 -23.48 -19.05 -2.05
CA ALA A 441 -23.82 -18.99 -0.62
C ALA A 441 -25.29 -18.57 -0.42
N SER A 442 -25.74 -17.57 -1.19
CA SER A 442 -27.13 -17.11 -1.18
C SER A 442 -28.11 -18.21 -1.63
N LEU A 443 -27.73 -19.03 -2.62
CA LEU A 443 -28.51 -20.20 -3.05
C LEU A 443 -28.60 -21.24 -1.94
N GLN A 444 -27.49 -21.54 -1.26
CA GLN A 444 -27.46 -22.50 -0.16
C GLN A 444 -28.31 -22.04 1.04
N GLU A 445 -28.23 -20.76 1.42
CA GLU A 445 -29.07 -20.19 2.47
C GLU A 445 -30.56 -20.25 2.10
N THR A 446 -30.91 -19.92 0.86
CA THR A 446 -32.29 -19.99 0.35
C THR A 446 -32.80 -21.43 0.35
N ASN A 447 -31.98 -22.41 -0.07
CA ASN A 447 -32.32 -23.83 -0.02
C ASN A 447 -32.61 -24.30 1.42
N ASN A 448 -31.78 -23.89 2.38
CA ASN A 448 -31.99 -24.22 3.80
C ASN A 448 -33.31 -23.63 4.32
N LYS A 449 -33.62 -22.37 3.96
CA LYS A 449 -34.90 -21.74 4.31
C LYS A 449 -36.09 -22.46 3.68
N ILE A 450 -35.99 -22.87 2.40
CA ILE A 450 -37.02 -23.66 1.73
C ILE A 450 -37.25 -24.99 2.45
N LEU A 451 -36.19 -25.75 2.77
CA LEU A 451 -36.31 -27.02 3.49
C LEU A 451 -36.97 -26.86 4.87
N GLN A 452 -36.56 -25.85 5.64
CA GLN A 452 -37.18 -25.54 6.93
C GLN A 452 -38.66 -25.15 6.80
N MET A 453 -39.00 -24.35 5.80
CA MET A 453 -40.38 -23.94 5.53
C MET A 453 -41.24 -25.08 5.00
N GLU A 454 -40.70 -25.96 4.14
CA GLU A 454 -41.37 -27.17 3.67
C GLU A 454 -41.71 -28.10 4.83
N ASP A 455 -40.76 -28.35 5.73
CA ASP A 455 -40.99 -29.18 6.91
C ASP A 455 -42.01 -28.56 7.87
N ARG A 456 -41.89 -27.26 8.15
CA ARG A 456 -42.85 -26.53 8.99
C ARG A 456 -44.27 -26.55 8.41
N THR A 457 -44.41 -26.35 7.10
CA THR A 457 -45.70 -26.35 6.41
C THR A 457 -46.31 -27.75 6.38
N SER A 458 -45.50 -28.78 6.11
CA SER A 458 -45.91 -30.19 6.14
C SER A 458 -46.36 -30.62 7.54
N ASN A 459 -45.62 -30.26 8.58
CA ASN A 459 -45.95 -30.58 9.97
C ASN A 459 -47.24 -29.89 10.42
N LYS A 460 -47.45 -28.61 10.08
CA LYS A 460 -48.71 -27.91 10.36
C LYS A 460 -49.89 -28.51 9.59
N ALA A 461 -49.71 -28.89 8.32
CA ALA A 461 -50.74 -29.55 7.53
C ALA A 461 -51.13 -30.92 8.08
N ARG A 462 -50.16 -31.73 8.55
CA ARG A 462 -50.43 -33.02 9.23
C ARG A 462 -51.15 -32.85 10.56
N ALA A 463 -50.93 -31.73 11.25
CA ALA A 463 -51.59 -31.42 12.52
C ALA A 463 -53.01 -30.83 12.34
N LEU A 464 -53.45 -30.60 11.10
CA LEU A 464 -54.79 -30.09 10.80
C LEU A 464 -55.82 -31.23 10.86
N ILE A 465 -56.73 -31.15 11.83
CA ILE A 465 -57.76 -32.16 12.07
C ILE A 465 -58.75 -32.19 10.88
N LEU A 466 -59.37 -33.33 10.56
CA LEU A 466 -60.28 -33.53 9.41
C LEU A 466 -59.61 -33.44 8.02
N TRP A 467 -58.28 -33.32 7.95
CA TRP A 467 -57.52 -33.29 6.71
C TRP A 467 -56.53 -34.46 6.62
N SER A 468 -56.52 -35.15 5.48
CA SER A 468 -55.67 -36.33 5.23
C SER A 468 -54.78 -36.21 3.97
N GLY A 469 -54.87 -35.10 3.24
CA GLY A 469 -54.07 -34.83 2.04
C GLY A 469 -52.75 -34.08 2.29
N THR A 470 -52.08 -33.62 1.23
CA THR A 470 -50.82 -32.87 1.36
C THR A 470 -51.05 -31.39 1.61
N ALA A 471 -50.05 -30.67 2.14
CA ALA A 471 -50.15 -29.22 2.33
C ALA A 471 -50.52 -28.47 1.04
N SER A 472 -50.03 -28.91 -0.12
CA SER A 472 -50.32 -28.26 -1.41
C SER A 472 -51.77 -28.43 -1.87
N ASP A 473 -52.49 -29.44 -1.39
CA ASP A 473 -53.88 -29.68 -1.79
C ASP A 473 -54.86 -28.83 -0.95
N LEU A 474 -54.42 -28.31 0.21
CA LEU A 474 -55.22 -27.42 1.07
C LEU A 474 -55.62 -26.10 0.39
N GLY A 475 -54.79 -25.59 -0.52
CA GLY A 475 -55.07 -24.37 -1.30
C GLY A 475 -56.12 -24.55 -2.39
N LYS A 476 -56.56 -25.80 -2.65
CA LYS A 476 -57.57 -26.14 -3.66
C LYS A 476 -58.93 -26.49 -3.06
N LEU A 477 -59.05 -26.48 -1.73
CA LEU A 477 -60.30 -26.80 -1.03
C LEU A 477 -61.30 -25.63 -1.12
N GLU A 478 -62.55 -25.95 -1.45
CA GLU A 478 -63.66 -25.02 -1.36
C GLU A 478 -64.24 -25.06 0.06
N ILE A 479 -63.80 -24.11 0.89
CA ILE A 479 -64.23 -23.98 2.29
C ILE A 479 -65.12 -22.75 2.50
N PRO A 480 -66.08 -22.81 3.43
CA PRO A 480 -66.99 -21.70 3.70
C PRO A 480 -66.28 -20.55 4.43
N SER A 481 -66.81 -19.33 4.27
CA SER A 481 -66.28 -18.14 4.93
C SER A 481 -66.62 -18.09 6.43
N ASN A 482 -65.91 -17.25 7.19
CA ASN A 482 -66.25 -16.97 8.59
C ASN A 482 -67.69 -16.46 8.74
N GLU A 483 -68.20 -15.68 7.78
CA GLU A 483 -69.59 -15.20 7.77
C GLU A 483 -70.60 -16.35 7.71
N THR A 484 -70.31 -17.39 6.91
CA THR A 484 -71.13 -18.60 6.87
C THR A 484 -71.13 -19.31 8.23
N ILE A 485 -69.98 -19.41 8.91
CA ILE A 485 -69.91 -19.97 10.27
C ILE A 485 -70.76 -19.15 11.24
N ASP A 486 -70.72 -17.82 11.17
CA ASP A 486 -71.47 -16.92 12.05
C ASP A 486 -72.99 -17.07 11.87
N ILE A 487 -73.44 -17.22 10.61
CA ILE A 487 -74.84 -17.47 10.28
C ILE A 487 -75.31 -18.79 10.90
N PHE A 488 -74.49 -19.85 10.84
CA PHE A 488 -74.83 -21.14 11.44
C PHE A 488 -74.75 -21.11 12.97
N ASP A 489 -73.79 -20.40 13.57
CA ASP A 489 -73.69 -20.23 15.02
C ASP A 489 -74.93 -19.53 15.58
N ALA A 490 -75.38 -18.44 14.95
CA ALA A 490 -76.60 -17.74 15.32
C ALA A 490 -77.85 -18.63 15.20
N LYS A 491 -77.93 -19.47 14.15
CA LYS A 491 -79.02 -20.43 13.96
C LYS A 491 -79.04 -21.51 15.05
N PHE A 492 -77.87 -22.07 15.40
CA PHE A 492 -77.74 -23.05 16.47
C PHE A 492 -78.12 -22.46 17.84
N GLN A 493 -77.65 -21.25 18.16
CA GLN A 493 -77.99 -20.59 19.43
C GLN A 493 -79.48 -20.27 19.52
N ASN A 494 -80.11 -19.83 18.42
CA ASN A 494 -81.54 -19.54 18.39
C ASN A 494 -82.39 -20.80 18.65
N ILE A 495 -82.11 -21.91 17.96
CA ILE A 495 -82.85 -23.17 18.18
C ILE A 495 -82.58 -23.73 19.57
N LYS A 496 -81.33 -23.68 20.05
CA LYS A 496 -80.99 -24.14 21.41
C LYS A 496 -81.72 -23.34 22.48
N GLY A 497 -81.78 -22.01 22.35
CA GLY A 497 -82.54 -21.16 23.26
C GLY A 497 -84.05 -21.44 23.24
N LYS A 498 -84.62 -21.77 22.08
CA LYS A 498 -86.03 -22.20 21.97
C LYS A 498 -86.27 -23.56 22.64
N LEU A 499 -85.37 -24.53 22.45
CA LEU A 499 -85.45 -25.84 23.10
C LEU A 499 -85.38 -25.72 24.63
N GLU A 500 -84.45 -24.90 25.14
CA GLU A 500 -84.33 -24.63 26.58
C GLU A 500 -85.60 -23.94 27.14
N ALA A 501 -86.21 -23.02 26.39
CA ALA A 501 -87.47 -22.39 26.78
C ALA A 501 -88.63 -23.40 26.83
N GLU A 502 -88.74 -24.27 25.83
CA GLU A 502 -89.76 -25.32 25.76
C GLU A 502 -89.58 -26.35 26.87
N ASP A 503 -88.34 -26.76 27.17
CA ASP A 503 -88.01 -27.68 28.27
C ASP A 503 -88.43 -27.10 29.63
N ASN A 504 -88.20 -25.80 29.84
CA ASN A 504 -88.65 -25.13 31.06
C ASN A 504 -90.18 -25.04 31.16
N LEU A 505 -90.89 -24.87 30.04
CA LEU A 505 -92.36 -24.85 30.01
C LEU A 505 -92.93 -26.24 30.30
N ILE A 506 -92.40 -27.28 29.64
CA ILE A 506 -92.74 -28.69 29.90
C ILE A 506 -92.50 -29.03 31.38
N GLY A 507 -91.37 -28.61 31.95
CA GLY A 507 -91.06 -28.81 33.37
C GLY A 507 -92.11 -28.19 34.30
N LYS A 508 -92.48 -26.92 34.08
CA LYS A 508 -93.50 -26.23 34.88
C LYS A 508 -94.89 -26.85 34.76
N ILE A 509 -95.27 -27.30 33.56
CA ILE A 509 -96.56 -27.95 33.33
C ILE A 509 -96.59 -29.31 34.01
N THR A 510 -95.49 -30.08 33.94
CA THR A 510 -95.35 -31.38 34.62
C THR A 510 -95.49 -31.23 36.13
N GLU A 511 -94.79 -30.25 36.73
CA GLU A 511 -94.90 -29.96 38.17
C GLU A 511 -96.33 -29.55 38.57
N SER A 512 -97.01 -28.76 37.73
CA SER A 512 -98.42 -28.39 37.91
C SER A 512 -99.36 -29.60 37.81
N ILE A 513 -99.06 -30.58 36.95
CA ILE A 513 -99.83 -31.81 36.82
C ILE A 513 -99.65 -32.68 38.06
N GLU A 514 -98.42 -32.87 38.53
CA GLU A 514 -98.11 -33.64 39.74
C GLU A 514 -98.83 -33.06 40.96
N THR A 515 -98.76 -31.74 41.17
CA THR A 515 -99.48 -31.07 42.28
C THR A 515 -101.01 -31.20 42.17
N THR A 516 -101.56 -31.14 40.96
CA THR A 516 -103.01 -31.35 40.72
C THR A 516 -103.41 -32.83 40.92
N GLN A 517 -102.52 -33.77 40.59
CA GLN A 517 -102.71 -35.21 40.83
C GLN A 517 -102.67 -35.53 42.32
N ASP A 518 -101.66 -35.04 43.05
CA ASP A 518 -101.50 -35.26 44.49
C ASP A 518 -102.71 -34.74 45.28
N THR A 519 -103.20 -33.55 44.93
CA THR A 519 -104.40 -32.97 45.55
C THR A 519 -105.65 -33.79 45.25
N LEU A 520 -105.78 -34.32 44.03
CA LEU A 520 -106.89 -35.17 43.62
C LEU A 520 -106.87 -36.54 44.31
N GLU A 521 -105.70 -37.16 44.47
CA GLU A 521 -105.53 -38.41 45.22
C GLU A 521 -105.87 -38.23 46.71
N SER A 522 -105.44 -37.12 47.32
CA SER A 522 -105.76 -36.80 48.71
C SER A 522 -107.27 -36.70 48.96
N LEU A 523 -108.02 -36.11 48.03
CA LEU A 523 -109.48 -35.94 48.10
C LEU A 523 -110.26 -37.23 47.82
N GLN A 524 -109.69 -38.20 47.11
CA GLN A 524 -110.34 -39.47 46.76
C GLN A 524 -110.16 -40.56 47.82
N SER A 525 -109.25 -40.40 48.78
CA SER A 525 -108.90 -41.40 49.79
C SER A 525 -109.98 -41.67 50.87
N SER A 526 -111.10 -40.93 50.88
CA SER A 526 -112.23 -41.18 51.81
C SER A 526 -113.22 -42.23 51.27
N ASP A 527 -113.19 -43.44 51.85
CA ASP A 527 -113.85 -44.67 51.37
C ASP A 527 -115.39 -44.73 51.54
N ALA A 528 -116.08 -43.59 51.49
CA ALA A 528 -117.53 -43.55 51.68
C ALA A 528 -118.26 -42.50 50.83
N LEU A 529 -117.80 -42.23 49.60
CA LEU A 529 -118.51 -41.32 48.69
C LEU A 529 -119.85 -41.95 48.22
N PRO A 530 -121.01 -41.34 48.54
CA PRO A 530 -122.31 -41.81 48.09
C PRO A 530 -122.59 -41.29 46.68
N THR A 531 -122.25 -42.09 45.67
CA THR A 531 -122.60 -41.78 44.29
C THR A 531 -124.12 -41.84 44.08
N GLN A 532 -124.62 -41.05 43.11
CA GLN A 532 -126.04 -41.02 42.73
C GLN A 532 -126.59 -42.43 42.44
N GLU A 533 -125.74 -43.30 41.89
CA GLU A 533 -126.05 -44.70 41.59
C GLU A 533 -126.24 -45.57 42.86
N LYS A 534 -125.46 -45.34 43.92
CA LYS A 534 -125.61 -46.04 45.22
C LYS A 534 -126.90 -45.65 45.93
N ILE A 535 -127.28 -44.37 45.86
CA ILE A 535 -128.56 -43.87 46.41
C ILE A 535 -129.74 -44.47 45.65
N PHE A 536 -129.65 -44.51 44.31
CA PHE A 536 -130.70 -45.12 43.49
C PHE A 536 -130.91 -46.60 43.83
N LYS A 537 -129.81 -47.38 43.95
CA LYS A 537 -129.86 -48.79 44.37
C LYS A 537 -130.48 -48.96 45.76
N ALA A 538 -130.13 -48.11 46.74
CA ALA A 538 -130.71 -48.17 48.08
C ALA A 538 -132.21 -47.86 48.11
N ARG A 539 -132.64 -46.84 47.36
CA ARG A 539 -134.07 -46.47 47.22
C ARG A 539 -134.89 -47.56 46.54
N ASP A 540 -134.35 -48.21 45.53
CA ASP A 540 -135.03 -49.30 44.83
C ASP A 540 -135.25 -50.53 45.74
N ILE A 541 -134.26 -50.89 46.57
CA ILE A 541 -134.41 -51.98 47.55
C ILE A 541 -135.46 -51.63 48.60
N ARG A 542 -135.44 -50.39 49.13
CA ARG A 542 -136.47 -49.88 50.05
C ARG A 542 -137.88 -49.96 49.44
N GLU A 543 -138.04 -49.55 48.18
CA GLU A 543 -139.33 -49.57 47.49
C GLU A 543 -139.87 -51.00 47.29
N ARG A 544 -138.97 -51.95 47.00
CA ARG A 544 -139.31 -53.38 46.92
C ARG A 544 -139.76 -53.93 48.27
N ALA A 545 -139.11 -53.54 49.37
CA ALA A 545 -139.51 -53.93 50.73
C ALA A 545 -140.88 -53.34 51.12
N TRP A 546 -141.16 -52.07 50.78
CA TRP A 546 -142.47 -51.45 51.02
C TRP A 546 -143.62 -52.22 50.34
N LYS A 547 -143.42 -52.63 49.09
CA LYS A 547 -144.42 -53.41 48.34
C LYS A 547 -144.73 -54.76 49.01
N LEU A 548 -143.74 -55.40 49.64
CA LEU A 548 -143.96 -56.64 50.39
C LEU A 548 -144.73 -56.37 51.69
N LEU A 549 -144.41 -55.29 52.39
CA LEU A 549 -145.08 -54.91 53.65
C LEU A 549 -146.56 -54.59 53.42
N ARG A 550 -146.87 -53.87 52.33
CA ARG A 550 -148.25 -53.63 51.89
C ARG A 550 -149.00 -54.92 51.59
N LYS A 551 -148.39 -55.87 50.87
CA LYS A 551 -149.05 -57.16 50.54
C LYS A 551 -149.40 -57.99 51.77
N GLY A 552 -148.56 -57.98 52.80
CA GLY A 552 -148.77 -58.78 54.01
C GLY A 552 -149.80 -58.19 54.97
N TYR A 553 -149.77 -56.87 55.20
CA TYR A 553 -150.62 -56.23 56.22
C TYR A 553 -151.89 -55.59 55.66
N ILE A 554 -151.91 -55.18 54.40
CA ILE A 554 -153.05 -54.46 53.79
C ILE A 554 -153.85 -55.38 52.86
N ASP A 555 -153.17 -56.15 52.01
CA ASP A 555 -153.83 -56.97 50.98
C ASP A 555 -154.19 -58.39 51.46
N GLY A 556 -153.81 -58.78 52.69
CA GLY A 556 -154.26 -60.01 53.37
C GLY A 556 -153.65 -61.32 52.85
N ASP A 557 -152.48 -61.28 52.23
CA ASP A 557 -151.83 -62.45 51.62
C ASP A 557 -150.95 -63.21 52.64
N GLU A 558 -151.30 -64.46 52.95
CA GLU A 558 -150.61 -65.29 53.96
C GLU A 558 -149.21 -65.79 53.51
N ASN A 559 -148.80 -65.57 52.25
CA ASN A 559 -147.52 -66.03 51.69
C ASN A 559 -146.36 -65.01 51.73
N VAL A 560 -146.42 -64.01 52.62
CA VAL A 560 -145.47 -62.87 52.59
C VAL A 560 -144.13 -63.13 53.30
N GLU A 561 -144.07 -64.04 54.27
CA GLU A 561 -142.82 -64.34 55.01
C GLU A 561 -141.70 -64.93 54.13
N ILE A 562 -142.05 -65.74 53.12
CA ILE A 562 -141.06 -66.37 52.23
C ILE A 562 -140.38 -65.32 51.33
N ASN A 563 -141.10 -64.27 50.92
CA ASN A 563 -140.54 -63.21 50.08
C ASN A 563 -139.80 -62.13 50.88
N ALA A 564 -140.11 -61.96 52.17
CA ALA A 564 -139.46 -61.04 53.08
C ALA A 564 -137.99 -61.42 53.37
N SER A 565 -137.73 -62.72 53.61
CA SER A 565 -136.41 -63.23 54.00
C SER A 565 -135.31 -63.02 52.95
N LYS A 566 -135.66 -62.97 51.65
CA LYS A 566 -134.70 -62.70 50.56
C LYS A 566 -134.27 -61.24 50.45
N LEU A 567 -135.06 -60.29 50.95
CA LEU A 567 -134.84 -58.87 50.72
C LEU A 567 -134.24 -58.16 51.95
N ILE A 568 -134.56 -58.64 53.16
CA ILE A 568 -134.17 -57.98 54.42
C ILE A 568 -133.59 -58.94 55.46
N GLY A 569 -133.25 -60.16 55.06
CA GLY A 569 -132.65 -61.18 55.92
C GLY A 569 -133.61 -61.73 56.98
N ASN A 570 -133.07 -62.19 58.10
CA ASN A 570 -133.87 -62.75 59.23
C ASN A 570 -134.56 -61.68 60.09
N THR A 571 -134.50 -60.41 59.69
CA THR A 571 -135.17 -59.30 60.40
C THR A 571 -136.66 -59.31 60.07
N PRO A 572 -137.56 -59.17 61.07
CA PRO A 572 -138.98 -58.95 60.83
C PRO A 572 -139.20 -57.84 59.79
N LEU A 573 -140.10 -58.07 58.84
CA LEU A 573 -140.30 -57.20 57.66
C LEU A 573 -140.51 -55.70 58.01
N PRO A 574 -141.21 -55.31 59.10
CA PRO A 574 -141.31 -53.91 59.52
C PRO A 574 -139.97 -53.29 59.93
N GLU A 575 -139.21 -53.96 60.79
CA GLU A 575 -137.91 -53.48 61.28
C GLU A 575 -136.89 -53.39 60.15
N GLY A 576 -136.90 -54.39 59.26
CA GLY A 576 -136.05 -54.39 58.09
C GLY A 576 -136.35 -53.25 57.11
N TYR A 577 -137.62 -52.90 56.92
CA TYR A 577 -137.99 -51.77 56.07
C TYR A 577 -137.50 -50.43 56.65
N GLU A 578 -137.64 -50.22 57.96
CA GLU A 578 -137.14 -49.02 58.63
C GLU A 578 -135.63 -48.85 58.51
N ASP A 579 -134.87 -49.95 58.57
CA ASP A 579 -133.42 -49.93 58.34
C ASP A 579 -133.06 -49.56 56.89
N LEU A 580 -133.84 -50.01 55.91
CA LEU A 580 -133.66 -49.64 54.49
C LEU A 580 -133.99 -48.17 54.23
N VAL A 581 -135.00 -47.61 54.91
CA VAL A 581 -135.30 -46.17 54.89
C VAL A 581 -134.11 -45.39 55.45
N ARG A 582 -133.65 -45.75 56.66
CA ARG A 582 -132.49 -45.10 57.29
C ARG A 582 -131.24 -45.17 56.41
N LYS A 583 -130.96 -46.32 55.77
CA LYS A 583 -129.82 -46.45 54.85
C LYS A 583 -129.95 -45.56 53.61
N ALA A 584 -131.13 -45.49 53.01
CA ALA A 584 -131.35 -44.66 51.82
C ALA A 584 -131.25 -43.16 52.14
N ASP A 585 -131.77 -42.73 53.29
CA ASP A 585 -131.71 -41.33 53.73
C ASP A 585 -130.29 -40.95 54.16
N LEU A 586 -129.57 -41.80 54.89
CA LEU A 586 -128.19 -41.56 55.29
C LEU A 586 -127.25 -41.43 54.08
N LEU A 587 -127.46 -42.21 53.02
CA LEU A 587 -126.74 -42.05 51.76
C LEU A 587 -127.09 -40.74 51.03
N ALA A 588 -128.37 -40.32 51.05
CA ALA A 588 -128.80 -39.07 50.43
C ALA A 588 -128.28 -37.83 51.19
N ASP A 589 -128.31 -37.86 52.52
CA ASP A 589 -127.78 -36.80 53.38
C ASP A 589 -126.26 -36.68 53.25
N ASN A 590 -125.55 -37.81 53.17
CA ASN A 590 -124.11 -37.81 52.94
C ASN A 590 -123.76 -37.24 51.56
N GLN A 591 -124.57 -37.45 50.52
CA GLN A 591 -124.36 -36.83 49.20
C GLN A 591 -124.48 -35.30 49.28
N TYR A 592 -125.43 -34.79 50.04
CA TYR A 592 -125.59 -33.34 50.21
C TYR A 592 -124.41 -32.74 50.99
N ARG A 593 -123.93 -33.42 52.04
CA ARG A 593 -122.75 -33.00 52.82
C ARG A 593 -121.45 -33.03 52.02
N GLU A 594 -121.32 -33.94 51.06
CA GLU A 594 -120.09 -34.11 50.26
C GLU A 594 -120.19 -33.56 48.83
N ALA A 595 -121.26 -32.84 48.50
CA ALA A 595 -121.49 -32.26 47.16
C ALA A 595 -120.39 -31.27 46.75
N GLU A 596 -119.90 -30.45 47.69
CA GLU A 596 -118.81 -29.49 47.43
C GLU A 596 -117.49 -30.21 47.10
N LYS A 597 -117.17 -31.29 47.83
CA LYS A 597 -116.01 -32.14 47.55
C LYS A 597 -116.09 -32.82 46.18
N LEU A 598 -117.26 -33.37 45.83
CA LEU A 598 -117.48 -33.99 44.51
C LEU A 598 -117.31 -32.98 43.36
N SER A 599 -117.82 -31.75 43.53
CA SER A 599 -117.62 -30.66 42.58
C SER A 599 -116.15 -30.28 42.43
N THR A 600 -115.39 -30.23 43.54
CA THR A 600 -113.95 -29.96 43.48
C THR A 600 -113.18 -31.07 42.75
N ILE A 601 -113.50 -32.35 42.99
CA ILE A 601 -112.87 -33.48 42.30
C ILE A 601 -113.15 -33.43 40.78
N GLU A 602 -114.37 -33.13 40.35
CA GLU A 602 -114.69 -32.98 38.92
C GLU A 602 -113.97 -31.78 38.29
N SER A 603 -113.85 -30.67 39.02
CA SER A 603 -113.11 -29.49 38.54
C SER A 603 -111.61 -29.78 38.38
N LEU A 604 -110.98 -30.47 39.34
CA LEU A 604 -109.58 -30.86 39.28
C LEU A 604 -109.32 -31.90 38.17
N LYS A 605 -110.22 -32.87 37.95
CA LYS A 605 -110.13 -33.80 36.80
C LYS A 605 -110.14 -33.06 35.46
N LYS A 606 -110.98 -32.03 35.34
CA LYS A 606 -111.06 -31.20 34.13
C LYS A 606 -109.80 -30.37 33.95
N GLU A 607 -109.28 -29.78 35.02
CA GLU A 607 -108.05 -29.00 35.01
C GLU A 607 -106.83 -29.85 34.62
N LEU A 608 -106.72 -31.05 35.20
CA LEU A 608 -105.68 -32.04 34.88
C LEU A 608 -105.77 -32.50 33.42
N GLY A 609 -106.98 -32.68 32.87
CA GLY A 609 -107.19 -32.95 31.45
C GLY A 609 -106.71 -31.80 30.53
N ILE A 610 -106.92 -30.55 30.93
CA ILE A 610 -106.43 -29.37 30.19
C ILE A 610 -104.89 -29.29 30.27
N GLN A 611 -104.31 -29.52 31.44
CA GLN A 611 -102.85 -29.48 31.64
C GLN A 611 -102.14 -30.60 30.86
N ASN A 612 -102.67 -31.83 30.87
CA ASN A 612 -102.12 -32.94 30.06
C ASN A 612 -102.16 -32.65 28.56
N SER A 613 -103.27 -32.08 28.05
CA SER A 613 -103.35 -31.70 26.64
C SER A 613 -102.36 -30.59 26.28
N ARG A 614 -102.04 -29.69 27.22
CA ARG A 614 -100.98 -28.68 27.02
C ARG A 614 -99.60 -29.32 27.04
N LEU A 615 -99.34 -30.28 27.94
CA LEU A 615 -98.08 -31.01 27.98
C LEU A 615 -97.79 -31.74 26.67
N ASP A 616 -98.79 -32.40 26.09
CA ASP A 616 -98.68 -33.06 24.78
C ASP A 616 -98.34 -32.06 23.67
N GLN A 617 -98.98 -30.89 23.67
CA GLN A 617 -98.73 -29.83 22.69
C GLN A 617 -97.29 -29.28 22.77
N GLU A 618 -96.82 -28.93 23.97
CA GLU A 618 -95.45 -28.41 24.15
C GLU A 618 -94.40 -29.52 23.87
N THR A 619 -94.72 -30.78 24.17
CA THR A 619 -93.86 -31.92 23.81
C THR A 619 -93.76 -32.10 22.29
N GLN A 620 -94.85 -31.88 21.55
CA GLN A 620 -94.84 -31.88 20.09
C GLN A 620 -94.02 -30.72 19.52
N ASN A 621 -94.18 -29.50 20.05
CA ASN A 621 -93.37 -28.34 19.67
C ASN A 621 -91.87 -28.60 19.87
N LYS A 622 -91.50 -29.21 21.01
CA LYS A 622 -90.11 -29.62 21.28
C LYS A 622 -89.59 -30.58 20.22
N ASN A 623 -90.35 -31.60 19.84
CA ASN A 623 -89.97 -32.55 18.79
C ASN A 623 -89.81 -31.88 17.43
N GLU A 624 -90.65 -30.88 17.10
CA GLU A 624 -90.50 -30.09 15.87
C GLU A 624 -89.22 -29.25 15.88
N LEU A 625 -88.85 -28.66 17.03
CA LEU A 625 -87.60 -27.92 17.18
C LEU A 625 -86.36 -28.84 17.08
N ILE A 626 -86.43 -30.08 17.58
CA ILE A 626 -85.38 -31.09 17.40
C ILE A 626 -85.22 -31.44 15.92
N ALA A 627 -86.33 -31.68 15.19
CA ALA A 627 -86.27 -31.95 13.76
C ALA A 627 -85.69 -30.76 12.96
N GLN A 628 -85.99 -29.52 13.37
CA GLN A 628 -85.37 -28.32 12.79
C GLN A 628 -83.87 -28.25 13.10
N LEU A 629 -83.44 -28.63 14.31
CA LEU A 629 -82.03 -28.69 14.67
C LEU A 629 -81.27 -29.68 13.77
N ASP A 630 -81.80 -30.89 13.58
CA ASP A 630 -81.20 -31.91 12.72
C ASP A 630 -81.07 -31.44 11.26
N LEU A 631 -82.07 -30.72 10.75
CA LEU A 631 -82.01 -30.11 9.42
C LEU A 631 -80.90 -29.06 9.30
N ILE A 632 -80.68 -28.25 10.35
CA ILE A 632 -79.61 -27.26 10.36
C ILE A 632 -78.24 -27.94 10.48
N ILE A 633 -78.11 -29.01 11.27
CA ILE A 633 -76.90 -29.83 11.37
C ILE A 633 -76.55 -30.42 9.99
N GLY A 634 -77.52 -30.99 9.26
CA GLY A 634 -77.28 -31.51 7.91
C GLY A 634 -76.85 -30.42 6.92
N LYS A 635 -77.45 -29.22 6.98
CA LYS A 635 -77.03 -28.08 6.15
C LYS A 635 -75.63 -27.56 6.49
N TRP A 636 -75.25 -27.61 7.76
CA TRP A 636 -73.92 -27.24 8.25
C TRP A 636 -72.85 -28.20 7.72
N GLN A 637 -73.09 -29.52 7.83
CA GLN A 637 -72.18 -30.54 7.32
C GLN A 637 -71.94 -30.39 5.81
N ASN A 638 -72.98 -30.06 5.05
CA ASN A 638 -72.87 -29.84 3.61
C ASN A 638 -72.05 -28.59 3.22
N GLN A 639 -71.74 -27.66 4.12
CA GLN A 639 -70.91 -26.50 3.77
C GLN A 639 -69.42 -26.84 3.61
N TRP A 640 -68.98 -28.01 4.08
CA TRP A 640 -67.56 -28.36 4.20
C TRP A 640 -67.19 -29.50 3.25
N HIS A 641 -67.27 -29.23 1.94
CA HIS A 641 -66.95 -30.20 0.90
C HIS A 641 -65.46 -30.55 0.90
N GLY A 642 -65.14 -31.85 0.89
CA GLY A 642 -63.75 -32.33 0.83
C GLY A 642 -63.07 -32.59 2.18
N LEU A 643 -63.78 -32.40 3.31
CA LEU A 643 -63.35 -32.85 4.65
C LEU A 643 -64.09 -34.14 5.03
N ASP A 644 -63.45 -34.99 5.85
CA ASP A 644 -64.07 -36.24 6.33
C ASP A 644 -65.35 -35.96 7.14
N SER A 645 -66.35 -36.83 6.99
CA SER A 645 -67.80 -36.60 7.13
C SER A 645 -68.39 -36.15 8.48
N ASN A 646 -67.60 -35.62 9.41
CA ASN A 646 -68.08 -35.13 10.72
C ASN A 646 -67.51 -33.74 11.01
N CYS A 647 -68.18 -32.70 10.50
CA CYS A 647 -67.86 -31.32 10.84
C CYS A 647 -68.05 -31.08 12.34
N LEU A 648 -67.08 -30.44 12.96
CA LEU A 648 -67.08 -30.09 14.37
C LEU A 648 -67.99 -28.88 14.65
N SER A 649 -68.02 -28.42 15.90
CA SER A 649 -68.78 -27.23 16.28
C SER A 649 -68.32 -25.99 15.50
N THR A 650 -69.18 -24.98 15.38
CA THR A 650 -68.88 -23.68 14.75
C THR A 650 -67.60 -23.04 15.32
N LYS A 651 -67.36 -23.16 16.63
CA LYS A 651 -66.13 -22.67 17.30
C LYS A 651 -64.87 -23.42 16.87
N GLU A 652 -64.94 -24.75 16.82
CA GLU A 652 -63.82 -25.60 16.40
C GLU A 652 -63.51 -25.40 14.91
N MET A 653 -64.54 -25.28 14.07
CA MET A 653 -64.37 -25.01 12.64
C MET A 653 -63.85 -23.58 12.37
N ARG A 654 -64.16 -22.59 13.21
CA ARG A 654 -63.50 -21.27 13.14
C ARG A 654 -62.01 -21.36 13.50
N SER A 655 -61.66 -22.13 14.53
CA SER A 655 -60.24 -22.39 14.84
C SER A 655 -59.54 -23.17 13.72
N TRP A 656 -60.26 -24.04 13.02
CA TRP A 656 -59.76 -24.76 11.86
C TRP A 656 -59.43 -23.81 10.69
N LEU A 657 -60.33 -22.86 10.36
CA LEU A 657 -60.08 -21.86 9.31
C LEU A 657 -58.86 -20.99 9.59
N LEU A 658 -58.64 -20.59 10.85
CA LEU A 658 -57.44 -19.82 11.23
C LEU A 658 -56.17 -20.62 10.97
N LYS A 659 -56.13 -21.90 11.37
CA LYS A 659 -54.97 -22.78 11.11
C LYS A 659 -54.78 -23.07 9.62
N HIS A 660 -55.87 -23.21 8.85
CA HIS A 660 -55.82 -23.33 7.40
C HIS A 660 -55.24 -22.08 6.74
N GLY A 661 -55.67 -20.89 7.15
CA GLY A 661 -55.14 -19.61 6.67
C GLY A 661 -53.64 -19.42 6.99
N GLU A 662 -53.19 -19.82 8.18
CA GLU A 662 -51.76 -19.84 8.52
C GLU A 662 -50.94 -20.73 7.57
N ILE A 663 -51.47 -21.91 7.21
CA ILE A 663 -50.79 -22.83 6.28
C ILE A 663 -50.74 -22.25 4.86
N LEU A 664 -51.80 -21.59 4.40
CA LEU A 664 -51.78 -20.89 3.11
C LEU A 664 -50.75 -19.76 3.07
N GLY A 665 -50.63 -18.97 4.15
CA GLY A 665 -49.59 -17.95 4.26
C GLY A 665 -48.18 -18.54 4.16
N LEU A 666 -47.93 -19.67 4.82
CA LEU A 666 -46.64 -20.38 4.72
C LEU A 666 -46.38 -20.92 3.31
N LEU A 667 -47.39 -21.42 2.60
CA LEU A 667 -47.27 -21.87 1.20
C LEU A 667 -46.96 -20.71 0.25
N GLU A 668 -47.54 -19.53 0.49
CA GLU A 668 -47.25 -18.33 -0.29
C GLU A 668 -45.79 -17.88 -0.09
N GLU A 669 -45.31 -17.84 1.15
CA GLU A 669 -43.90 -17.54 1.47
C GLU A 669 -42.94 -18.57 0.84
N LEU A 670 -43.30 -19.85 0.87
CA LEU A 670 -42.53 -20.92 0.24
C LEU A 670 -42.47 -20.75 -1.29
N SER A 671 -43.56 -20.32 -1.92
CA SER A 671 -43.56 -20.03 -3.35
C SER A 671 -42.63 -18.85 -3.70
N LYS A 672 -42.64 -17.77 -2.91
CA LYS A 672 -41.71 -16.64 -3.06
C LYS A 672 -40.26 -17.09 -2.89
N LEU A 673 -39.96 -17.93 -1.89
CA LEU A 673 -38.62 -18.47 -1.70
C LEU A 673 -38.17 -19.33 -2.90
N ARG A 674 -39.04 -20.18 -3.45
CA ARG A 674 -38.74 -20.96 -4.67
C ARG A 674 -38.51 -20.09 -5.91
N GLU A 675 -39.24 -18.98 -6.04
CA GLU A 675 -38.99 -17.99 -7.09
C GLU A 675 -37.60 -17.34 -6.92
N THR A 676 -37.23 -16.95 -5.69
CA THR A 676 -35.88 -16.42 -5.42
C THR A 676 -34.78 -17.44 -5.71
N GLN A 677 -34.98 -18.72 -5.36
CA GLN A 677 -34.07 -19.81 -5.67
C GLN A 677 -33.87 -19.95 -7.19
N SER A 678 -34.95 -19.97 -7.97
CA SER A 678 -34.89 -20.07 -9.43
C SER A 678 -34.14 -18.89 -10.06
N ASN A 679 -34.40 -17.67 -9.58
CA ASN A 679 -33.70 -16.46 -10.02
C ASN A 679 -32.19 -16.51 -9.72
N ILE A 680 -31.80 -16.98 -8.54
CA ILE A 680 -30.38 -17.14 -8.18
C ILE A 680 -29.71 -18.22 -9.06
N MET A 681 -30.39 -19.35 -9.30
CA MET A 681 -29.88 -20.42 -10.17
C MET A 681 -29.67 -19.94 -11.61
N SER A 682 -30.61 -19.16 -12.17
CA SER A 682 -30.46 -18.56 -13.50
C SER A 682 -29.25 -17.64 -13.56
N LYS A 683 -29.09 -16.75 -12.57
CA LYS A 683 -27.92 -15.85 -12.50
C LYS A 683 -26.59 -16.61 -12.42
N ILE A 684 -26.55 -17.71 -11.68
CA ILE A 684 -25.36 -18.57 -11.59
C ILE A 684 -25.07 -19.22 -12.95
N ALA A 685 -26.09 -19.70 -13.66
CA ALA A 685 -25.93 -20.28 -15.00
C ALA A 685 -25.37 -19.24 -16.00
N ASP A 686 -25.94 -18.03 -16.03
CA ASP A 686 -25.46 -16.94 -16.91
C ASP A 686 -24.00 -16.57 -16.62
N CYS A 687 -23.62 -16.50 -15.34
CA CYS A 687 -22.25 -16.19 -14.94
C CYS A 687 -21.26 -17.30 -15.34
N ARG A 688 -21.66 -18.58 -15.20
CA ARG A 688 -20.85 -19.73 -15.65
C ARG A 688 -20.69 -19.73 -17.17
N GLU A 689 -21.76 -19.47 -17.90
CA GLU A 689 -21.72 -19.37 -19.36
C GLU A 689 -20.80 -18.23 -19.82
N SER A 690 -20.93 -17.04 -19.23
CA SER A 690 -20.07 -15.89 -19.56
C SER A 690 -18.59 -16.17 -19.33
N ILE A 691 -18.21 -16.77 -18.19
CA ILE A 691 -16.79 -17.09 -17.91
C ILE A 691 -16.30 -18.22 -18.83
N SER A 692 -17.11 -19.26 -19.02
CA SER A 692 -16.74 -20.42 -19.85
C SER A 692 -16.48 -20.04 -21.31
N LYS A 693 -17.31 -19.15 -21.88
CA LYS A 693 -17.15 -18.63 -23.24
C LYS A 693 -15.79 -17.94 -23.44
N GLU A 694 -15.39 -17.11 -22.49
CA GLU A 694 -14.11 -16.40 -22.55
C GLU A 694 -12.92 -17.34 -22.30
N LEU A 695 -13.05 -18.34 -21.42
CA LEU A 695 -12.02 -19.37 -21.23
C LEU A 695 -11.81 -20.22 -22.49
N ILE A 696 -12.89 -20.58 -23.20
CA ILE A 696 -12.82 -21.30 -24.48
C ILE A 696 -12.11 -20.45 -25.53
N SER A 697 -12.37 -19.15 -25.58
CA SER A 697 -11.70 -18.22 -26.50
C SER A 697 -10.18 -18.14 -26.27
N LEU A 698 -9.72 -18.47 -25.06
CA LEU A 698 -8.31 -18.51 -24.66
C LEU A 698 -7.66 -19.89 -24.84
N ASN A 699 -8.36 -20.85 -25.46
CA ASN A 699 -7.96 -22.26 -25.61
C ASN A 699 -7.73 -23.01 -24.28
N GLU A 700 -8.31 -22.53 -23.18
CA GLU A 700 -8.26 -23.19 -21.86
C GLU A 700 -9.44 -24.18 -21.76
N THR A 701 -9.39 -25.26 -22.54
CA THR A 701 -10.52 -26.18 -22.82
C THR A 701 -10.83 -27.19 -21.70
N GLY A 702 -10.13 -27.14 -20.58
CA GLY A 702 -10.35 -28.07 -19.47
C GLY A 702 -11.55 -27.70 -18.61
N SER A 703 -12.70 -28.36 -18.79
CA SER A 703 -13.76 -28.54 -17.77
C SER A 703 -14.49 -27.27 -17.31
N ALA A 704 -15.37 -26.73 -18.16
CA ALA A 704 -16.44 -25.82 -17.72
C ALA A 704 -17.71 -26.58 -17.28
N GLU A 705 -17.86 -27.85 -17.67
CA GLU A 705 -19.00 -28.69 -17.28
C GLU A 705 -18.83 -29.20 -15.85
N GLY A 706 -19.80 -28.89 -14.99
CA GLY A 706 -19.89 -29.41 -13.62
C GLY A 706 -19.12 -28.66 -12.54
N VAL A 707 -18.24 -27.71 -12.88
CA VAL A 707 -17.44 -26.95 -11.90
C VAL A 707 -18.25 -25.79 -11.31
N ASN A 708 -18.30 -25.67 -9.98
CA ASN A 708 -19.01 -24.57 -9.31
C ASN A 708 -18.46 -23.18 -9.72
N LEU A 709 -19.28 -22.13 -9.59
CA LEU A 709 -18.94 -20.77 -10.04
C LEU A 709 -17.70 -20.23 -9.32
N GLN A 710 -17.54 -20.51 -8.02
CA GLN A 710 -16.35 -20.10 -7.27
C GLN A 710 -15.05 -20.73 -7.80
N ALA A 711 -15.04 -22.02 -8.13
CA ALA A 711 -13.85 -22.66 -8.69
C ALA A 711 -13.56 -22.17 -10.11
N LEU A 712 -14.59 -21.85 -10.90
CA LEU A 712 -14.45 -21.17 -12.20
C LEU A 712 -13.79 -19.79 -12.04
N ILE A 713 -14.28 -18.96 -11.12
CA ILE A 713 -13.68 -17.64 -10.83
C ILE A 713 -12.20 -17.78 -10.44
N ARG A 714 -11.89 -18.69 -9.50
CA ARG A 714 -10.51 -18.91 -9.03
C ARG A 714 -9.60 -19.36 -10.16
N LYS A 715 -10.06 -20.30 -10.99
CA LYS A 715 -9.31 -20.78 -12.16
C LYS A 715 -9.07 -19.65 -13.16
N SER A 716 -10.09 -18.85 -13.45
CA SER A 716 -9.98 -17.69 -14.34
C SER A 716 -9.04 -16.62 -13.79
N GLN A 717 -9.01 -16.37 -12.48
CA GLN A 717 -8.08 -15.44 -11.85
C GLN A 717 -6.62 -15.90 -11.99
N ILE A 718 -6.33 -17.19 -11.78
CA ILE A 718 -4.98 -17.75 -11.98
C ILE A 718 -4.54 -17.63 -13.44
N ILE A 719 -5.44 -17.91 -14.39
CA ILE A 719 -5.18 -17.76 -15.82
C ILE A 719 -4.95 -16.28 -16.18
N LEU A 720 -5.74 -15.36 -15.62
CA LEU A 720 -5.56 -13.92 -15.82
C LEU A 720 -4.21 -13.45 -15.28
N GLU A 721 -3.80 -13.90 -14.10
CA GLU A 721 -2.54 -13.51 -13.47
C GLU A 721 -1.34 -14.00 -14.30
N THR A 722 -1.31 -15.27 -14.65
CA THR A 722 -0.24 -15.84 -15.51
C THR A 722 -0.14 -15.19 -16.88
N LYS A 723 -1.28 -14.89 -17.53
CA LYS A 723 -1.28 -14.22 -18.84
C LYS A 723 -0.99 -12.70 -18.74
N LYS A 724 -1.32 -12.04 -17.62
CA LYS A 724 -0.93 -10.64 -17.31
C LYS A 724 0.57 -10.54 -17.11
N GLU A 725 1.18 -11.47 -16.38
CA GLU A 725 2.63 -11.57 -16.23
C GLU A 725 3.32 -11.71 -17.58
N ALA A 726 2.86 -12.63 -18.44
CA ALA A 726 3.39 -12.79 -19.80
C ALA A 726 3.27 -11.52 -20.67
N HIS A 727 2.16 -10.77 -20.58
CA HIS A 727 2.00 -9.48 -21.26
C HIS A 727 2.98 -8.43 -20.74
N SER A 728 3.19 -8.38 -19.42
CA SER A 728 4.13 -7.44 -18.79
C SER A 728 5.57 -7.73 -19.19
N GLU A 729 5.97 -9.01 -19.22
CA GLU A 729 7.30 -9.46 -19.64
C GLU A 729 7.54 -9.11 -21.12
N LYS A 730 6.56 -9.38 -21.99
CA LYS A 730 6.64 -9.01 -23.41
C LYS A 730 6.84 -7.51 -23.61
N LYS A 731 6.09 -6.67 -22.89
CA LYS A 731 6.19 -5.21 -22.97
C LYS A 731 7.56 -4.71 -22.51
N MET A 732 8.07 -5.22 -21.38
CA MET A 732 9.41 -4.88 -20.87
C MET A 732 10.52 -5.22 -21.86
N ILE A 733 10.44 -6.40 -22.51
CA ILE A 733 11.42 -6.81 -23.51
C ILE A 733 11.29 -5.94 -24.78
N GLN A 734 10.07 -5.60 -25.22
CA GLN A 734 9.86 -4.69 -26.35
C GLN A 734 10.48 -3.29 -26.12
N GLU A 735 10.29 -2.72 -24.93
CA GLU A 735 10.90 -1.44 -24.54
C GLU A 735 12.43 -1.55 -24.51
N SER A 736 12.96 -2.67 -24.00
CA SER A 736 14.40 -2.95 -23.97
C SER A 736 15.00 -3.07 -25.38
N VAL A 737 14.33 -3.78 -26.29
CA VAL A 737 14.73 -3.87 -27.71
C VAL A 737 14.72 -2.50 -28.38
N HIS A 738 13.71 -1.66 -28.11
CA HIS A 738 13.67 -0.31 -28.66
C HIS A 738 14.84 0.55 -28.14
N ALA A 739 15.12 0.52 -26.84
CA ALA A 739 16.23 1.25 -26.24
C ALA A 739 17.60 0.78 -26.77
N LEU A 740 17.78 -0.54 -26.95
CA LEU A 740 19.02 -1.11 -27.52
C LEU A 740 19.21 -0.74 -28.99
N ASN A 741 18.14 -0.67 -29.81
CA ASN A 741 18.23 -0.19 -31.20
C ASN A 741 18.75 1.25 -31.27
N ILE A 742 18.25 2.14 -30.41
CA ILE A 742 18.72 3.53 -30.35
C ILE A 742 20.20 3.59 -29.98
N LYS A 743 20.62 2.82 -28.96
CA LYS A 743 22.02 2.72 -28.55
C LYS A 743 22.91 2.13 -29.67
N GLN A 744 22.41 1.17 -30.43
CA GLN A 744 23.11 0.57 -31.56
C GLN A 744 23.38 1.61 -32.66
N GLU A 745 22.39 2.44 -33.02
CA GLU A 745 22.61 3.52 -33.99
C GLU A 745 23.64 4.53 -33.51
N GLN A 746 23.61 4.91 -32.23
CA GLN A 746 24.59 5.82 -31.65
C GLN A 746 26.01 5.24 -31.70
N ALA A 747 26.18 3.97 -31.31
CA ALA A 747 27.46 3.28 -31.38
C ALA A 747 27.96 3.15 -32.84
N ARG A 748 27.07 2.85 -33.79
CA ARG A 748 27.39 2.79 -35.22
C ARG A 748 27.88 4.13 -35.77
N ASN A 749 27.22 5.23 -35.41
CA ASN A 749 27.63 6.57 -35.83
C ASN A 749 28.99 6.96 -35.23
N LYS A 750 29.27 6.56 -33.98
CA LYS A 750 30.58 6.78 -33.34
C LYS A 750 31.69 6.03 -34.08
N LEU A 751 31.45 4.77 -34.47
CA LEU A 751 32.38 3.98 -35.27
C LEU A 751 32.65 4.59 -36.64
N TYR A 752 31.62 5.11 -37.31
CA TYR A 752 31.77 5.78 -38.61
C TYR A 752 32.68 7.02 -38.51
N LEU A 753 32.48 7.86 -37.49
CA LEU A 753 33.29 9.06 -37.28
C LEU A 753 34.75 8.73 -36.94
N LEU A 754 34.99 7.72 -36.09
CA LEU A 754 36.34 7.28 -35.73
C LEU A 754 37.11 6.71 -36.93
N ASN A 755 36.46 5.88 -37.74
CA ASN A 755 37.07 5.36 -38.98
C ASN A 755 37.46 6.47 -39.95
N LYS A 756 36.60 7.48 -40.11
CA LYS A 756 36.91 8.65 -40.95
C LYS A 756 38.13 9.42 -40.45
N SER A 757 38.23 9.67 -39.14
CA SER A 757 39.41 10.32 -38.55
C SER A 757 40.68 9.50 -38.69
N LEU A 758 40.58 8.17 -38.66
CA LEU A 758 41.71 7.26 -38.85
C LEU A 758 42.21 7.29 -40.31
N ASP A 759 41.34 7.45 -41.30
CA ASP A 759 41.73 7.64 -42.70
C ASP A 759 42.39 9.01 -42.96
N GLU A 760 41.91 10.07 -42.30
CA GLU A 760 42.57 11.40 -42.29
C GLU A 760 43.95 11.35 -41.61
N TRP A 761 44.11 10.53 -40.58
CA TRP A 761 45.41 10.30 -39.95
C TRP A 761 46.40 9.56 -40.88
N LYS A 762 45.95 8.50 -41.59
CA LYS A 762 46.81 7.72 -42.52
C LYS A 762 47.44 8.57 -43.60
N THR A 763 46.71 9.57 -44.12
CA THR A 763 47.24 10.50 -45.12
C THR A 763 48.34 11.39 -44.53
N THR A 764 48.11 11.94 -43.34
CA THR A 764 49.10 12.77 -42.60
C THR A 764 50.37 11.98 -42.22
N TRP A 765 50.22 10.71 -41.85
CA TRP A 765 51.33 9.79 -41.54
C TRP A 765 52.24 9.53 -42.75
N SER A 766 51.64 9.29 -43.92
CA SER A 766 52.38 9.04 -45.17
C SER A 766 53.25 10.23 -45.59
N ASP A 767 52.78 11.46 -45.36
CA ASP A 767 53.53 12.67 -45.70
C ASP A 767 54.73 12.89 -44.76
N CYS A 768 54.58 12.58 -43.47
CA CYS A 768 55.63 12.77 -42.46
C CYS A 768 56.81 11.79 -42.61
N ILE A 769 56.54 10.53 -42.97
CA ILE A 769 57.58 9.50 -43.12
C ILE A 769 58.45 9.70 -44.36
N LYS A 770 57.89 10.31 -45.41
CA LYS A 770 58.58 10.55 -46.67
C LYS A 770 59.85 11.40 -46.51
N ASP A 771 59.88 12.27 -45.50
CA ASP A 771 61.03 13.12 -45.14
C ASP A 771 62.21 12.36 -44.51
N LEU A 772 62.01 11.13 -44.03
CA LEU A 772 63.02 10.31 -43.35
C LEU A 772 63.67 9.25 -44.28
N GLU A 773 63.44 9.34 -45.59
CA GLU A 773 63.86 8.34 -46.60
C GLU A 773 63.34 6.91 -46.35
N LEU A 774 62.30 6.78 -45.52
CA LEU A 774 61.64 5.52 -45.18
C LEU A 774 60.40 5.28 -46.06
N SER A 775 60.01 4.01 -46.21
CA SER A 775 58.84 3.64 -47.01
C SER A 775 57.53 4.18 -46.39
N PRO A 776 56.59 4.73 -47.17
CA PRO A 776 55.30 5.22 -46.68
C PRO A 776 54.39 4.11 -46.11
N LYS A 777 54.77 2.83 -46.25
CA LYS A 777 54.09 1.68 -45.62
C LYS A 777 54.66 1.31 -44.24
N THR A 778 55.55 2.12 -43.67
CA THR A 778 56.14 1.84 -42.36
C THR A 778 55.06 1.96 -41.27
N THR A 779 54.88 0.90 -40.50
CA THR A 779 53.92 0.83 -39.37
C THR A 779 54.34 1.73 -38.22
N THR A 780 53.36 2.21 -37.43
CA THR A 780 53.60 3.00 -36.22
C THR A 780 54.52 2.28 -35.24
N VAL A 781 54.33 0.98 -35.04
CA VAL A 781 55.18 0.12 -34.21
C VAL A 781 56.64 0.13 -34.69
N LYS A 782 56.87 -0.09 -35.99
CA LYS A 782 58.21 -0.10 -36.57
C LYS A 782 58.86 1.29 -36.52
N MET A 783 58.07 2.35 -36.68
CA MET A 783 58.57 3.72 -36.55
C MET A 783 58.86 4.08 -35.10
N GLU A 784 58.08 3.58 -34.14
CA GLU A 784 58.35 3.76 -32.72
C GLU A 784 59.60 2.98 -32.30
N GLU A 785 59.84 1.79 -32.85
CA GLU A 785 61.12 1.08 -32.70
C GLU A 785 62.28 1.90 -33.25
N ILE A 786 62.14 2.52 -34.43
CA ILE A 786 63.17 3.40 -35.01
C ILE A 786 63.37 4.67 -34.16
N VAL A 787 62.31 5.30 -33.64
CA VAL A 787 62.39 6.45 -32.72
C VAL A 787 63.06 6.05 -31.41
N LYS A 788 62.70 4.87 -30.85
CA LYS A 788 63.34 4.30 -29.66
C LYS A 788 64.80 4.00 -29.92
N ILE A 789 65.16 3.53 -31.12
CA ILE A 789 66.55 3.34 -31.54
C ILE A 789 67.28 4.70 -31.55
N PHE A 790 66.72 5.73 -32.19
CA PHE A 790 67.31 7.08 -32.21
C PHE A 790 67.46 7.70 -30.82
N GLU A 791 66.50 7.50 -29.92
CA GLU A 791 66.61 7.94 -28.52
C GLU A 791 67.57 7.11 -27.70
N LYS A 792 67.57 5.78 -27.86
CA LYS A 792 68.48 4.86 -27.19
C LYS A 792 69.91 5.17 -27.58
N VAL A 793 70.15 5.47 -28.85
CA VAL A 793 71.44 5.91 -29.36
C VAL A 793 71.82 7.28 -28.79
N ARG A 794 70.89 8.25 -28.73
CA ARG A 794 71.13 9.57 -28.10
C ARG A 794 71.42 9.48 -26.60
N ASN A 795 70.73 8.60 -25.87
CA ASN A 795 70.91 8.38 -24.44
C ASN A 795 72.19 7.58 -24.13
N ASN A 796 72.49 6.57 -24.95
CA ASN A 796 73.73 5.82 -24.86
C ASN A 796 74.95 6.71 -25.10
N LEU A 797 74.82 7.77 -25.91
CA LEU A 797 75.86 8.79 -26.07
C LEU A 797 76.18 9.52 -24.76
N SER A 798 75.17 9.91 -23.98
CA SER A 798 75.37 10.53 -22.66
C SER A 798 75.93 9.55 -21.63
N ALA A 799 75.46 8.29 -21.64
CA ALA A 799 75.96 7.25 -20.74
C ALA A 799 77.41 6.86 -21.05
N TYR A 800 77.79 6.84 -22.33
CA TYR A 800 79.17 6.66 -22.78
C TYR A 800 80.08 7.72 -22.13
N ASP A 801 79.64 8.98 -22.10
CA ASP A 801 80.40 10.08 -21.48
C ASP A 801 80.39 10.03 -19.93
N ASP A 802 79.27 9.68 -19.28
CA ASP A 802 79.13 9.62 -17.81
C ASP A 802 79.87 8.44 -17.17
N LYS A 803 79.91 7.28 -17.84
CA LYS A 803 80.57 6.06 -17.32
C LYS A 803 82.07 6.27 -17.19
N LYS A 804 82.66 6.99 -18.14
CA LYS A 804 84.06 7.43 -18.11
C LYS A 804 84.38 8.27 -16.87
N PHE A 805 83.43 9.06 -16.36
CA PHE A 805 83.60 9.88 -15.16
C PHE A 805 83.44 9.08 -13.86
N ARG A 806 82.44 8.18 -13.79
CA ARG A 806 82.03 7.45 -12.57
C ARG A 806 83.03 6.38 -12.10
N ILE A 807 83.78 5.77 -13.02
CA ILE A 807 84.86 4.81 -12.72
C ILE A 807 85.89 5.42 -11.74
N SER A 808 86.09 6.75 -11.77
CA SER A 808 87.06 7.42 -10.89
C SER A 808 86.64 7.53 -9.41
N GLN A 809 85.34 7.64 -9.08
CA GLN A 809 84.85 7.87 -7.71
C GLN A 809 84.69 6.61 -6.86
N ILE A 810 84.47 5.47 -7.50
CA ILE A 810 84.16 4.19 -6.83
C ILE A 810 85.36 3.68 -6.01
N ASN A 811 86.58 3.91 -6.49
CA ASN A 811 87.80 3.44 -5.84
C ASN A 811 88.04 4.07 -4.44
N GLU A 812 87.50 5.26 -4.14
CA GLU A 812 87.68 5.92 -2.84
C GLU A 812 86.74 5.40 -1.73
N ASN A 813 85.52 4.95 -2.07
CA ASN A 813 84.49 4.58 -1.08
C ASN A 813 84.65 3.19 -0.44
N PHE A 814 85.36 2.26 -1.11
CA PHE A 814 85.45 0.86 -0.66
C PHE A 814 86.19 0.70 0.68
N SER A 815 87.23 1.51 0.91
CA SER A 815 88.11 1.39 2.09
C SER A 815 87.43 1.71 3.43
N SER A 816 86.32 2.47 3.43
CA SER A 816 85.64 2.90 4.66
C SER A 816 84.64 1.89 5.25
N TYR A 817 84.22 0.88 4.49
CA TYR A 817 83.16 -0.06 4.90
C TYR A 817 83.69 -1.34 5.55
N GLU A 818 84.94 -1.69 5.29
CA GLU A 818 85.57 -2.89 5.81
C GLU A 818 85.65 -2.89 7.35
N GLU A 819 85.83 -1.72 7.96
CA GLU A 819 85.98 -1.55 9.42
C GLU A 819 84.67 -1.76 10.23
N GLU A 820 83.48 -1.50 9.66
CA GLU A 820 82.20 -1.55 10.42
C GLU A 820 81.61 -2.96 10.55
N VAL A 821 81.84 -3.82 9.58
CA VAL A 821 81.23 -5.16 9.52
C VAL A 821 81.87 -6.14 10.50
N GLU A 822 83.17 -5.98 10.74
CA GLU A 822 83.94 -6.83 11.65
C GLU A 822 83.43 -6.73 13.11
N SER A 823 82.80 -5.60 13.46
CA SER A 823 82.20 -5.38 14.78
C SER A 823 80.86 -6.11 15.01
N LEU A 824 80.09 -6.45 13.97
CA LEU A 824 78.74 -7.05 14.13
C LEU A 824 78.79 -8.58 14.29
N VAL A 825 79.72 -9.22 13.57
CA VAL A 825 79.87 -10.68 13.51
C VAL A 825 80.36 -11.26 14.84
N SER A 826 81.16 -10.51 15.60
CA SER A 826 81.75 -10.96 16.86
C SER A 826 80.76 -11.03 18.05
N GLN A 827 79.59 -10.39 17.97
CA GLN A 827 78.68 -10.28 19.12
C GLN A 827 77.67 -11.44 19.27
N HIS A 828 77.03 -11.94 18.21
CA HIS A 828 75.77 -12.70 18.36
C HIS A 828 75.59 -13.95 17.47
N ASN A 829 76.63 -14.51 16.84
CA ASN A 829 76.49 -15.82 16.18
C ASN A 829 77.81 -16.60 16.05
N PRO A 830 78.10 -17.62 16.89
CA PRO A 830 79.35 -18.38 16.83
C PRO A 830 79.43 -19.43 15.70
N ASP A 831 78.33 -19.70 14.99
CA ASP A 831 78.23 -20.77 13.99
C ASP A 831 78.53 -20.32 12.54
N LEU A 832 79.04 -19.11 12.34
CA LEU A 832 79.55 -18.63 11.05
C LEU A 832 81.01 -19.09 10.82
N PRO A 833 81.36 -19.65 9.64
CA PRO A 833 82.73 -20.11 9.33
C PRO A 833 83.80 -19.00 9.50
N ASN A 834 84.90 -19.29 10.22
CA ASN A 834 86.04 -18.38 10.34
C ASN A 834 86.69 -18.10 8.97
N GLY A 835 86.87 -16.82 8.62
CA GLY A 835 87.56 -16.37 7.39
C GLY A 835 86.67 -15.84 6.26
N LEU A 836 85.38 -15.57 6.52
CA LEU A 836 84.47 -14.98 5.54
C LEU A 836 84.76 -13.49 5.29
N LYS A 837 84.67 -13.05 4.03
CA LYS A 837 84.77 -11.63 3.67
C LYS A 837 83.59 -10.84 4.26
N PRO A 838 83.76 -9.57 4.66
CA PRO A 838 82.74 -8.76 5.34
C PRO A 838 81.32 -8.85 4.74
N VAL A 839 81.18 -8.74 3.42
CA VAL A 839 79.86 -8.73 2.75
C VAL A 839 79.16 -10.10 2.74
N GLU A 840 79.89 -11.20 2.91
CA GLU A 840 79.34 -12.56 2.87
C GLU A 840 78.74 -12.99 4.21
N ALA A 841 79.24 -12.45 5.33
CA ALA A 841 78.75 -12.76 6.66
C ALA A 841 77.34 -12.18 6.95
N ILE A 842 77.02 -11.00 6.42
CA ILE A 842 75.72 -10.34 6.67
C ILE A 842 74.59 -10.92 5.80
N ARG A 843 74.91 -11.39 4.58
CA ARG A 843 73.92 -11.88 3.59
C ARG A 843 73.22 -13.17 4.04
N GLU A 844 73.92 -14.04 4.73
CA GLU A 844 73.38 -15.34 5.15
C GLU A 844 72.38 -15.22 6.31
N LEU A 845 72.51 -14.17 7.13
CA LEU A 845 71.59 -13.87 8.23
C LEU A 845 70.22 -13.34 7.73
N PHE A 846 70.19 -12.57 6.63
CA PHE A 846 68.95 -12.01 6.08
C PHE A 846 68.07 -13.07 5.38
N LYS A 847 68.67 -14.08 4.75
CA LYS A 847 67.97 -15.13 4.00
C LYS A 847 67.07 -16.02 4.87
N GLN A 848 67.47 -16.24 6.12
CA GLN A 848 66.73 -17.10 7.04
C GLN A 848 65.41 -16.45 7.52
N LEU A 849 65.34 -15.11 7.60
CA LEU A 849 64.17 -14.34 8.08
C LEU A 849 62.95 -14.41 7.14
N GLN A 850 63.15 -14.38 5.81
CA GLN A 850 62.06 -14.30 4.83
C GLN A 850 61.23 -15.59 4.68
N GLY A 851 61.86 -16.76 4.87
CA GLY A 851 61.20 -18.06 4.71
C GLY A 851 60.11 -18.36 5.74
N ALA A 852 60.17 -17.73 6.92
CA ALA A 852 59.21 -17.95 8.00
C ALA A 852 57.86 -17.21 7.80
N ARG A 853 57.84 -16.06 7.11
CA ARG A 853 56.63 -15.22 6.96
C ARG A 853 55.53 -15.84 6.09
N ILE A 854 55.89 -16.49 4.99
CA ILE A 854 54.94 -16.93 3.95
C ILE A 854 54.04 -18.07 4.43
N LYS A 855 54.56 -18.97 5.27
CA LYS A 855 53.85 -20.17 5.69
C LYS A 855 52.71 -19.91 6.69
N ASN A 856 52.69 -18.77 7.41
CA ASN A 856 51.76 -18.55 8.53
C ASN A 856 50.35 -18.17 8.06
N LYS A 857 50.28 -17.46 6.94
CA LYS A 857 49.03 -16.91 6.45
C LYS A 857 48.08 -17.98 5.89
N SER A 858 48.62 -18.98 5.18
CA SER A 858 47.81 -20.01 4.51
C SER A 858 47.18 -21.05 5.45
N LEU A 859 47.65 -21.17 6.70
CA LEU A 859 47.13 -22.12 7.68
C LEU A 859 45.78 -21.66 8.27
N LEU A 860 45.62 -20.35 8.49
CA LEU A 860 44.45 -19.76 9.15
C LEU A 860 43.16 -19.90 8.32
N ASP A 861 43.22 -19.69 7.00
CA ASP A 861 42.04 -19.68 6.13
C ASP A 861 41.35 -21.06 6.03
N LEU A 862 42.11 -22.15 6.09
CA LEU A 862 41.57 -23.51 5.91
C LEU A 862 40.86 -24.05 7.16
N GLU A 863 41.21 -23.57 8.35
CA GLU A 863 40.62 -24.03 9.62
C GLU A 863 39.17 -23.56 9.81
N GLU A 864 38.80 -22.40 9.24
CA GLU A 864 37.47 -21.81 9.37
C GLU A 864 36.39 -22.64 8.64
N ASP A 865 36.67 -23.05 7.39
CA ASP A 865 35.74 -23.83 6.55
C ASP A 865 35.42 -25.22 7.14
N LEU A 866 36.40 -25.84 7.81
CA LEU A 866 36.23 -27.13 8.49
C LEU A 866 35.20 -27.05 9.64
N GLY A 867 35.14 -25.91 10.32
CA GLY A 867 34.25 -25.68 11.46
C GLY A 867 32.77 -25.68 11.07
N ARG A 868 32.43 -25.13 9.90
CA ARG A 868 31.03 -25.01 9.41
C ARG A 868 30.40 -26.38 9.12
N ASN A 869 31.09 -27.23 8.39
CA ASN A 869 30.54 -28.51 7.92
C ASN A 869 30.28 -29.52 9.05
N ARG A 870 31.08 -29.51 10.13
CA ARG A 870 30.87 -30.38 11.30
C ARG A 870 29.51 -30.16 11.98
N ARG A 871 29.03 -28.91 12.04
CA ARG A 871 27.77 -28.55 12.71
C ARG A 871 26.54 -29.12 11.98
N LEU A 872 26.57 -29.14 10.65
CA LEU A 872 25.46 -29.66 9.83
C LEU A 872 25.28 -31.18 9.98
N ASN A 873 26.38 -31.95 10.00
CA ASN A 873 26.32 -33.40 10.15
C ASN A 873 25.69 -33.82 11.50
N GLN A 874 26.03 -33.12 12.59
CA GLN A 874 25.50 -33.41 13.93
C GLN A 874 23.97 -33.25 13.99
N LYS A 875 23.41 -32.26 13.28
CA LYS A 875 21.97 -31.98 13.24
C LYS A 875 21.18 -33.14 12.63
N TYR A 876 21.61 -33.66 11.47
CA TYR A 876 20.89 -34.73 10.78
C TYR A 876 20.94 -36.07 11.53
N THR A 877 22.03 -36.36 12.24
CA THR A 877 22.14 -37.57 13.08
C THR A 877 21.10 -37.59 14.20
N GLN A 878 20.84 -36.44 14.84
CA GLN A 878 19.86 -36.36 15.93
C GLN A 878 18.44 -36.66 15.43
N THR A 879 18.04 -36.14 14.27
CA THR A 879 16.70 -36.32 13.69
C THR A 879 16.37 -37.77 13.33
N ALA A 880 17.36 -38.55 12.88
CA ALA A 880 17.15 -39.97 12.57
C ALA A 880 16.90 -40.79 13.84
N ASN A 881 17.69 -40.55 14.89
CA ASN A 881 17.58 -41.31 16.15
C ASN A 881 16.23 -41.08 16.86
N THR A 882 15.66 -39.88 16.77
CA THR A 882 14.37 -39.56 17.39
C THR A 882 13.22 -40.33 16.74
N ALA A 883 13.17 -40.42 15.41
CA ALA A 883 12.09 -41.12 14.69
C ALA A 883 12.15 -42.64 14.89
N GLU A 884 13.34 -43.21 15.04
CA GLU A 884 13.53 -44.64 15.29
C GLU A 884 13.05 -45.05 16.70
N ALA A 885 13.34 -44.21 17.71
CA ALA A 885 12.86 -44.42 19.08
C ALA A 885 11.32 -44.35 19.21
N GLU A 886 10.67 -43.48 18.42
CA GLU A 886 9.22 -43.29 18.45
C GLU A 886 8.45 -44.55 17.99
N LEU A 887 8.96 -45.22 16.95
CA LEU A 887 8.39 -46.48 16.44
C LEU A 887 8.59 -47.65 17.43
N THR A 888 9.74 -47.71 18.11
CA THR A 888 9.99 -48.75 19.12
C THR A 888 9.08 -48.57 20.35
N THR A 889 8.83 -47.32 20.74
CA THR A 889 7.98 -46.99 21.90
C THR A 889 6.52 -47.43 21.67
N LEU A 890 6.00 -47.25 20.45
CA LEU A 890 4.64 -47.66 20.10
C LEU A 890 4.45 -49.19 20.14
N CYS A 891 5.46 -49.96 19.71
CA CYS A 891 5.37 -51.43 19.74
C CYS A 891 5.37 -51.99 21.17
N VAL A 892 6.17 -51.40 22.07
CA VAL A 892 6.21 -51.78 23.49
C VAL A 892 4.89 -51.45 24.19
N ARG A 893 4.29 -50.29 23.90
CA ARG A 893 3.07 -49.80 24.57
C ARG A 893 1.86 -50.70 24.37
N TYR A 894 1.67 -51.22 23.15
CA TYR A 894 0.55 -52.10 22.82
C TYR A 894 0.94 -53.59 22.82
N LYS A 895 2.11 -53.90 23.38
CA LYS A 895 2.66 -55.26 23.58
C LYS A 895 2.68 -56.09 22.29
N CYS A 896 3.17 -55.49 21.21
CA CYS A 896 3.27 -56.13 19.91
C CYS A 896 4.74 -56.31 19.50
N SER A 897 5.03 -57.35 18.72
CA SER A 897 6.42 -57.78 18.44
C SER A 897 7.03 -57.01 17.27
N SER A 898 6.19 -56.53 16.35
CA SER A 898 6.58 -55.66 15.25
C SER A 898 5.53 -54.59 14.97
N PRO A 899 5.87 -53.49 14.27
CA PRO A 899 4.92 -52.45 13.88
C PRO A 899 3.74 -52.93 13.00
N ASN A 900 3.72 -54.18 12.51
CA ASN A 900 2.62 -54.74 11.72
C ASN A 900 1.58 -55.50 12.58
N ASP A 901 1.91 -55.93 13.80
CA ASP A 901 0.98 -56.65 14.69
C ASP A 901 -0.06 -55.73 15.35
N LEU A 902 0.15 -54.42 15.29
CA LEU A 902 -0.74 -53.39 15.86
C LEU A 902 -2.12 -53.36 15.17
N GLU A 903 -2.21 -53.79 13.91
CA GLU A 903 -3.40 -53.67 13.03
C GLU A 903 -4.57 -54.60 13.42
N THR A 904 -4.30 -55.73 14.07
CA THR A 904 -5.35 -56.70 14.48
C THR A 904 -6.00 -56.35 15.81
N ILE A 905 -5.30 -55.65 16.71
CA ILE A 905 -5.88 -55.17 17.97
C ILE A 905 -6.83 -54.00 17.69
N GLU A 906 -6.59 -53.23 16.61
CA GLU A 906 -7.40 -52.09 16.17
C GLU A 906 -8.87 -52.46 15.90
N THR A 907 -9.17 -53.60 15.26
CA THR A 907 -10.55 -54.01 14.89
C THR A 907 -11.43 -54.42 16.08
N SER A 908 -10.88 -55.02 17.14
CA SER A 908 -11.67 -55.38 18.33
C SER A 908 -12.03 -54.16 19.19
N ALA A 909 -11.18 -53.11 19.15
CA ALA A 909 -11.46 -51.84 19.78
C ALA A 909 -12.66 -51.10 19.12
N GLU A 910 -12.92 -51.33 17.82
CA GLU A 910 -14.05 -50.73 17.10
C GLU A 910 -15.42 -51.20 17.61
N ARG A 911 -15.59 -52.46 18.00
CA ARG A 911 -16.88 -52.98 18.52
C ARG A 911 -17.21 -52.48 19.93
N LYS A 912 -16.19 -52.37 20.79
CA LYS A 912 -16.32 -51.72 22.12
C LYS A 912 -16.68 -50.23 21.96
N SER A 913 -16.11 -49.58 20.95
CA SER A 913 -16.46 -48.21 20.57
C SER A 913 -17.93 -48.09 20.15
N PHE A 914 -18.48 -49.05 19.41
CA PHE A 914 -19.89 -49.03 18.98
C PHE A 914 -20.91 -49.08 20.14
N VAL A 915 -20.75 -49.97 21.11
CA VAL A 915 -21.69 -50.06 22.26
C VAL A 915 -21.56 -48.84 23.18
N LYS A 916 -20.33 -48.33 23.36
CA LYS A 916 -20.08 -47.04 24.03
C LYS A 916 -20.78 -45.89 23.29
N LYS A 917 -20.87 -45.96 21.95
CA LYS A 917 -21.58 -45.00 21.12
C LYS A 917 -23.10 -45.05 21.31
N GLU A 918 -23.73 -46.22 21.49
CA GLU A 918 -25.18 -46.30 21.75
C GLU A 918 -25.59 -45.87 23.17
N ILE A 919 -24.77 -46.17 24.17
CA ILE A 919 -24.95 -45.55 25.50
C ILE A 919 -24.78 -44.04 25.37
N GLY A 920 -23.79 -43.62 24.58
CA GLY A 920 -23.63 -42.26 24.12
C GLY A 920 -24.94 -41.70 23.57
N THR A 921 -25.55 -42.30 22.54
CA THR A 921 -26.76 -41.78 21.89
C THR A 921 -27.97 -41.74 22.79
N LEU A 922 -28.22 -42.75 23.64
CA LEU A 922 -29.34 -42.71 24.60
C LEU A 922 -29.12 -41.66 25.70
N THR A 923 -27.87 -41.53 26.17
CA THR A 923 -27.49 -40.44 27.06
C THR A 923 -27.69 -39.10 26.36
N THR A 924 -27.31 -39.00 25.08
CA THR A 924 -27.54 -37.82 24.25
C THR A 924 -29.02 -37.53 24.10
N MET A 925 -29.90 -38.50 23.85
CA MET A 925 -31.35 -38.28 23.72
C MET A 925 -32.00 -37.79 25.02
N ILE A 926 -31.58 -38.31 26.17
CA ILE A 926 -32.06 -37.85 27.48
C ILE A 926 -31.50 -36.46 27.79
N LEU A 927 -30.23 -36.20 27.46
CA LEU A 927 -29.60 -34.88 27.58
C LEU A 927 -30.16 -33.86 26.57
N GLU A 928 -30.59 -34.28 25.38
CA GLU A 928 -31.21 -33.49 24.31
C GLU A 928 -32.56 -32.95 24.78
N CYS A 929 -33.36 -33.81 25.42
CA CYS A 929 -34.55 -33.35 26.12
C CYS A 929 -34.20 -32.60 27.41
N GLY A 930 -33.06 -32.93 28.03
CA GLY A 930 -32.55 -32.48 29.34
C GLY A 930 -32.22 -31.00 29.50
N GLU A 931 -32.27 -30.20 28.43
CA GLU A 931 -31.86 -28.79 28.37
C GLU A 931 -30.54 -28.50 29.14
N GLY A 932 -29.56 -29.40 29.08
CA GLY A 932 -28.22 -29.20 29.65
C GLY A 932 -28.00 -29.64 31.10
N LEU A 933 -28.99 -30.21 31.77
CA LEU A 933 -28.78 -30.87 33.07
C LEU A 933 -27.96 -32.16 32.93
N SER A 934 -27.21 -32.53 33.97
CA SER A 934 -26.54 -33.83 33.99
C SER A 934 -27.57 -34.95 34.00
N LEU A 935 -27.20 -36.10 33.42
CA LEU A 935 -28.07 -37.28 33.39
C LEU A 935 -28.61 -37.62 34.78
N ASP A 936 -27.74 -37.58 35.81
CA ASP A 936 -28.13 -37.86 37.19
C ASP A 936 -29.09 -36.81 37.78
N ALA A 937 -28.95 -35.54 37.39
CA ALA A 937 -29.85 -34.47 37.84
C ALA A 937 -31.23 -34.54 37.15
N ILE A 938 -31.27 -34.92 35.86
CA ILE A 938 -32.52 -35.17 35.13
C ILE A 938 -33.26 -36.37 35.74
N MET A 939 -32.52 -37.41 36.11
CA MET A 939 -33.07 -38.59 36.79
C MET A 939 -33.59 -38.22 38.19
N ALA A 940 -32.86 -37.42 38.96
CA ALA A 940 -33.29 -36.95 40.28
C ALA A 940 -34.51 -35.99 40.21
N GLU A 941 -34.56 -35.07 39.24
CA GLU A 941 -35.72 -34.21 39.01
C GLU A 941 -36.97 -35.00 38.61
N ALA A 942 -36.79 -36.06 37.82
CA ALA A 942 -37.88 -36.94 37.41
C ALA A 942 -38.39 -37.85 38.54
N GLU A 943 -37.55 -38.17 39.52
CA GLU A 943 -37.94 -38.88 40.74
C GLU A 943 -38.61 -37.97 41.78
N ALA A 944 -38.30 -36.67 41.80
CA ALA A 944 -38.79 -35.71 42.80
C ALA A 944 -40.19 -35.12 42.50
N GLU A 945 -40.64 -35.14 41.24
CA GLU A 945 -41.97 -34.65 40.85
C GLU A 945 -42.99 -35.79 40.72
N ASP A 946 -44.17 -35.57 41.28
CA ASP A 946 -45.28 -36.52 41.19
C ASP A 946 -45.90 -36.47 39.79
N LYS A 947 -45.84 -37.60 39.08
CA LYS A 947 -46.31 -37.76 37.71
C LYS A 947 -47.77 -37.33 37.51
N ASP A 948 -48.59 -37.42 38.56
CA ASP A 948 -50.03 -37.11 38.50
C ASP A 948 -50.35 -35.61 38.73
N GLN A 949 -49.41 -34.82 39.29
CA GLN A 949 -49.63 -33.40 39.60
C GLN A 949 -49.06 -32.42 38.56
N LEU A 950 -48.19 -32.89 37.66
CA LEU A 950 -47.53 -32.06 36.62
C LEU A 950 -48.51 -31.25 35.75
N PRO A 951 -49.69 -31.74 35.33
CA PRO A 951 -50.64 -30.96 34.52
C PRO A 951 -51.19 -29.72 35.24
N GLY A 952 -51.47 -29.81 36.55
CA GLY A 952 -52.07 -28.72 37.34
C GLY A 952 -51.13 -27.54 37.60
N LYS A 953 -49.80 -27.75 37.52
CA LYS A 953 -48.79 -26.68 37.66
C LYS A 953 -48.47 -25.97 36.32
N ILE A 954 -48.69 -26.63 35.19
CA ILE A 954 -48.34 -26.12 33.85
C ILE A 954 -49.37 -25.09 33.34
N GLU A 955 -50.66 -25.25 33.66
CA GLU A 955 -51.74 -24.37 33.17
C GLU A 955 -51.68 -22.92 33.69
N PRO A 956 -51.47 -22.65 35.00
CA PRO A 956 -51.38 -21.28 35.52
C PRO A 956 -50.21 -20.49 34.93
N LEU A 957 -49.04 -21.14 34.79
CA LEU A 957 -47.86 -20.53 34.16
C LEU A 957 -48.13 -20.13 32.70
N SER A 958 -48.95 -20.90 31.98
CA SER A 958 -49.34 -20.54 30.62
C SER A 958 -50.14 -19.23 30.56
N ARG A 959 -51.06 -19.00 31.51
CA ARG A 959 -51.88 -17.79 31.55
C ARG A 959 -51.08 -16.54 31.90
N GLU A 960 -50.10 -16.66 32.79
CA GLU A 960 -49.20 -15.55 33.15
C GLU A 960 -48.30 -15.14 31.98
N ILE A 961 -47.80 -16.11 31.20
CA ILE A 961 -47.03 -15.86 29.98
C ILE A 961 -47.88 -15.09 28.94
N ASP A 962 -49.14 -15.48 28.75
CA ASP A 962 -50.04 -14.81 27.80
C ASP A 962 -50.31 -13.34 28.18
N GLN A 963 -50.40 -13.03 29.47
CA GLN A 963 -50.58 -11.66 29.95
C GLN A 963 -49.34 -10.80 29.74
N LEU A 964 -48.15 -11.30 30.09
CA LEU A 964 -46.89 -10.59 29.88
C LEU A 964 -46.59 -10.36 28.39
N ASN A 965 -46.95 -11.31 27.51
CA ASN A 965 -46.82 -11.13 26.06
C ASN A 965 -47.67 -9.98 25.51
N LYS A 966 -48.85 -9.71 26.09
CA LYS A 966 -49.66 -8.54 25.70
C LYS A 966 -48.96 -7.23 26.07
N GLU A 967 -48.39 -7.15 27.27
CA GLU A 967 -47.65 -5.97 27.73
C GLU A 967 -46.40 -5.70 26.87
N ILE A 968 -45.72 -6.75 26.38
CA ILE A 968 -44.61 -6.63 25.43
C ILE A 968 -45.05 -6.04 24.09
N ILE A 969 -46.23 -6.43 23.58
CA ILE A 969 -46.76 -5.90 22.31
C ILE A 969 -47.02 -4.39 22.44
N GLU A 970 -47.70 -3.97 23.51
CA GLU A 970 -47.99 -2.54 23.76
C GLU A 970 -46.72 -1.70 23.90
N ALA A 971 -45.72 -2.19 24.64
CA ALA A 971 -44.43 -1.50 24.78
C ALA A 971 -43.64 -1.45 23.44
N SER A 972 -43.73 -2.49 22.62
CA SER A 972 -43.07 -2.57 21.30
C SER A 972 -43.68 -1.58 20.28
N GLU A 973 -45.00 -1.37 20.31
CA GLU A 973 -45.66 -0.35 19.49
C GLU A 973 -45.20 1.06 19.85
N ASN A 974 -45.04 1.36 21.14
CA ASN A 974 -44.48 2.64 21.60
C ASN A 974 -43.02 2.83 21.19
N LEU A 975 -42.21 1.77 21.26
CA LEU A 975 -40.84 1.78 20.76
C LEU A 975 -40.78 2.06 19.24
N GLY A 976 -41.73 1.52 18.47
CA GLY A 976 -41.86 1.77 17.03
C GLY A 976 -42.11 3.25 16.70
N LYS A 977 -42.95 3.93 17.48
CA LYS A 977 -43.18 5.38 17.34
C LYS A 977 -41.90 6.18 17.62
N ILE A 978 -41.22 5.91 18.74
CA ILE A 978 -39.96 6.56 19.11
C ILE A 978 -38.86 6.33 18.05
N LYS A 979 -38.78 5.13 17.45
CA LYS A 979 -37.83 4.81 16.37
C LYS A 979 -38.14 5.58 15.08
N THR A 980 -39.41 5.74 14.75
CA THR A 980 -39.83 6.53 13.57
C THR A 980 -39.45 8.00 13.75
N ASP A 981 -39.67 8.56 14.93
CA ASP A 981 -39.30 9.94 15.26
C ASP A 981 -37.77 10.14 15.19
N LEU A 982 -36.97 9.22 15.73
CA LEU A 982 -35.50 9.22 15.61
C LEU A 982 -35.01 9.08 14.16
N GLN A 983 -35.70 8.29 13.31
CA GLN A 983 -35.35 8.15 11.89
C GLN A 983 -35.58 9.43 11.11
N SER A 984 -36.67 10.17 11.41
CA SER A 984 -36.95 11.46 10.78
C SER A 984 -35.91 12.54 11.13
N MET A 985 -35.28 12.43 12.30
CA MET A 985 -34.18 13.30 12.76
C MET A 985 -32.80 12.84 12.25
N SER A 986 -32.70 11.67 11.61
CA SER A 986 -31.45 11.14 11.05
C SER A 986 -31.18 11.67 9.63
N GLY A 987 -30.82 12.95 9.52
CA GLY A 987 -30.21 13.53 8.32
C GLY A 987 -28.79 13.02 8.07
N SER A 988 -28.58 11.70 8.09
CA SER A 988 -27.26 11.07 8.04
C SER A 988 -26.54 11.29 6.71
N ASP A 989 -27.28 11.39 5.61
CA ASP A 989 -26.71 11.59 4.28
C ASP A 989 -26.07 12.95 4.11
N ASP A 990 -26.67 14.02 4.62
CA ASP A 990 -26.17 15.38 4.40
C ASP A 990 -25.03 15.75 5.37
N ALA A 991 -25.07 15.23 6.61
CA ALA A 991 -23.94 15.32 7.53
C ALA A 991 -22.74 14.49 7.05
N ALA A 992 -22.98 13.27 6.55
CA ALA A 992 -21.92 12.41 6.01
C ALA A 992 -21.31 12.99 4.73
N LYS A 993 -22.13 13.54 3.82
CA LYS A 993 -21.63 14.25 2.63
C LYS A 993 -20.79 15.48 3.01
N ALA A 994 -21.25 16.29 3.97
CA ALA A 994 -20.48 17.45 4.45
C ALA A 994 -19.16 17.04 5.14
N ALA A 995 -19.16 15.94 5.91
CA ALA A 995 -17.96 15.38 6.50
C ALA A 995 -16.99 14.81 5.45
N GLN A 996 -17.52 14.13 4.43
CA GLN A 996 -16.75 13.61 3.30
C GLN A 996 -16.12 14.75 2.48
N GLU A 997 -16.87 15.82 2.19
CA GLU A 997 -16.36 17.03 1.55
C GLU A 997 -15.24 17.69 2.38
N ALA A 998 -15.37 17.71 3.71
CA ALA A 998 -14.33 18.21 4.59
C ALA A 998 -13.05 17.34 4.51
N GLU A 999 -13.16 16.01 4.53
CA GLU A 999 -11.99 15.13 4.41
C GLU A 999 -11.32 15.20 3.03
N MET A 1000 -12.10 15.30 1.94
CA MET A 1000 -11.54 15.53 0.60
C MET A 1000 -10.78 16.85 0.52
N ALA A 1001 -11.35 17.94 1.05
CA ALA A 1001 -10.68 19.23 1.10
C ALA A 1001 -9.40 19.17 1.95
N LEU A 1002 -9.42 18.44 3.08
CA LEU A 1002 -8.25 18.27 3.95
C LEU A 1002 -7.14 17.43 3.31
N SER A 1003 -7.50 16.40 2.54
CA SER A 1003 -6.54 15.63 1.74
C SER A 1003 -5.86 16.50 0.68
N ASN A 1004 -6.65 17.31 -0.04
CA ASN A 1004 -6.13 18.24 -1.05
C ASN A 1004 -5.20 19.31 -0.43
N ILE A 1005 -5.55 19.83 0.76
CA ILE A 1005 -4.65 20.71 1.54
C ILE A 1005 -3.33 19.99 1.82
N ARG A 1006 -3.35 18.75 2.34
CA ARG A 1006 -2.12 18.02 2.69
C ARG A 1006 -1.23 17.78 1.47
N GLU A 1007 -1.81 17.38 0.34
CA GLU A 1007 -1.08 17.12 -0.90
C GLU A 1007 -0.41 18.40 -1.43
N LYS A 1008 -1.20 19.46 -1.64
CA LYS A 1008 -0.71 20.72 -2.20
C LYS A 1008 0.21 21.48 -1.24
N PHE A 1009 -0.02 21.38 0.06
CA PHE A 1009 0.85 22.00 1.07
C PHE A 1009 2.22 21.29 1.15
N LYS A 1010 2.29 19.98 0.90
CA LYS A 1010 3.57 19.26 0.78
C LYS A 1010 4.42 19.83 -0.35
N ASP A 1011 3.81 20.12 -1.50
CA ASP A 1011 4.52 20.71 -2.63
C ASP A 1011 4.89 22.18 -2.39
N TYR A 1012 4.02 22.95 -1.75
CA TYR A 1012 4.35 24.30 -1.25
C TYR A 1012 5.58 24.28 -0.32
N MET A 1013 5.62 23.36 0.64
CA MET A 1013 6.74 23.23 1.58
C MET A 1013 8.04 22.83 0.87
N LYS A 1014 7.99 21.93 -0.11
CA LYS A 1014 9.17 21.60 -0.94
C LYS A 1014 9.70 22.82 -1.66
N LEU A 1015 8.84 23.60 -2.28
CA LEU A 1015 9.22 24.81 -3.02
C LEU A 1015 9.80 25.88 -2.08
N ARG A 1016 9.16 26.13 -0.93
CA ARG A 1016 9.67 27.08 0.08
C ARG A 1016 10.99 26.63 0.70
N LEU A 1017 11.15 25.34 0.96
CA LEU A 1017 12.41 24.80 1.48
C LEU A 1017 13.52 24.92 0.43
N ALA A 1018 13.24 24.58 -0.83
CA ALA A 1018 14.17 24.75 -1.94
C ALA A 1018 14.58 26.23 -2.11
N GLN A 1019 13.62 27.15 -2.04
CA GLN A 1019 13.87 28.59 -2.06
C GLN A 1019 14.76 29.02 -0.89
N LYS A 1020 14.46 28.58 0.34
CA LYS A 1020 15.25 28.94 1.54
C LYS A 1020 16.66 28.38 1.50
N LEU A 1021 16.84 27.13 1.08
CA LEU A 1021 18.15 26.49 0.93
C LEU A 1021 18.98 27.16 -0.16
N LEU A 1022 18.38 27.48 -1.31
CA LEU A 1022 19.05 28.21 -2.38
C LEU A 1022 19.46 29.61 -1.92
N ASN A 1023 18.60 30.32 -1.19
CA ASN A 1023 18.95 31.60 -0.57
C ASN A 1023 20.12 31.47 0.41
N LEU A 1024 20.09 30.48 1.31
CA LEU A 1024 21.18 30.24 2.26
C LEU A 1024 22.51 29.92 1.55
N ALA A 1025 22.46 29.15 0.46
CA ALA A 1025 23.65 28.84 -0.34
C ALA A 1025 24.20 30.08 -1.05
N ILE A 1026 23.31 30.93 -1.59
CA ILE A 1026 23.68 32.22 -2.18
C ILE A 1026 24.32 33.12 -1.12
N SER A 1027 23.69 33.29 0.04
CA SER A 1027 24.22 34.14 1.14
C SER A 1027 25.58 33.65 1.65
N LYS A 1028 25.77 32.34 1.88
CA LYS A 1028 27.07 31.78 2.28
C LYS A 1028 28.17 31.96 1.23
N TYR A 1029 27.81 31.89 -0.06
CA TYR A 1029 28.74 32.16 -1.15
C TYR A 1029 29.11 33.64 -1.21
N GLN A 1030 28.16 34.54 -0.95
CA GLN A 1030 28.38 35.98 -0.88
C GLN A 1030 29.30 36.35 0.30
N GLU A 1031 29.02 35.87 1.51
CA GLU A 1031 29.84 36.12 2.70
C GLU A 1031 31.31 35.72 2.52
N ARG A 1032 31.58 34.57 1.89
CA ARG A 1032 32.94 34.06 1.69
C ARG A 1032 33.73 34.81 0.62
N ASN A 1033 33.07 35.36 -0.40
CA ASN A 1033 33.73 35.86 -1.60
C ASN A 1033 33.63 37.39 -1.79
N GLN A 1034 32.81 38.10 -1.02
CA GLN A 1034 32.59 39.55 -1.21
C GLN A 1034 33.36 40.44 -0.23
N GLY A 1035 33.64 39.97 0.98
CA GLY A 1035 34.38 40.74 2.00
C GLY A 1035 35.72 41.29 1.47
N PRO A 1036 36.64 40.45 0.97
CA PRO A 1036 37.94 40.90 0.48
C PRO A 1036 37.85 41.86 -0.72
N ILE A 1037 36.86 41.69 -1.61
CA ILE A 1037 36.70 42.53 -2.79
C ILE A 1037 36.13 43.91 -2.42
N LEU A 1038 35.16 43.96 -1.51
CA LEU A 1038 34.60 45.22 -1.03
C LEU A 1038 35.59 46.01 -0.19
N GLU A 1039 36.42 45.33 0.61
CA GLU A 1039 37.50 45.95 1.37
C GLU A 1039 38.54 46.58 0.42
N GLN A 1040 38.98 45.82 -0.60
CA GLN A 1040 39.90 46.34 -1.61
C GLN A 1040 39.27 47.47 -2.44
N ALA A 1041 38.02 47.34 -2.87
CA ALA A 1041 37.30 48.39 -3.59
C ALA A 1041 37.12 49.65 -2.73
N GLY A 1042 36.87 49.48 -1.43
CA GLY A 1042 36.78 50.55 -0.46
C GLY A 1042 38.07 51.34 -0.34
N GLN A 1043 39.21 50.63 -0.26
CA GLN A 1043 40.52 51.27 -0.25
C GLN A 1043 40.79 52.06 -1.54
N LEU A 1044 40.56 51.43 -2.71
CA LEU A 1044 40.72 52.10 -4.00
C LEU A 1044 39.80 53.33 -4.13
N PHE A 1045 38.56 53.23 -3.65
CA PHE A 1045 37.60 54.33 -3.67
C PHE A 1045 38.01 55.46 -2.74
N ALA A 1046 38.54 55.16 -1.55
CA ALA A 1046 39.09 56.15 -0.64
C ALA A 1046 40.27 56.91 -1.26
N ASP A 1047 41.17 56.19 -1.93
CA ASP A 1047 42.33 56.77 -2.61
C ASP A 1047 41.90 57.67 -3.80
N MET A 1048 40.97 57.20 -4.63
CA MET A 1048 40.45 57.95 -5.79
C MET A 1048 39.65 59.21 -5.37
N THR A 1049 38.99 59.17 -4.22
CA THR A 1049 38.19 60.28 -3.68
C THR A 1049 38.99 61.17 -2.73
N MET A 1050 40.30 60.93 -2.59
CA MET A 1050 41.22 61.67 -1.72
C MET A 1050 40.74 61.73 -0.26
N GLY A 1051 40.19 60.63 0.24
CA GLY A 1051 39.69 60.52 1.61
C GLY A 1051 38.33 61.20 1.89
N SER A 1052 37.65 61.73 0.85
CA SER A 1052 36.26 62.20 0.99
C SER A 1052 35.33 61.06 1.43
N PHE A 1053 35.64 59.84 1.01
CA PHE A 1053 35.10 58.60 1.53
C PHE A 1053 36.25 57.79 2.15
N SER A 1054 36.03 57.20 3.32
CA SER A 1054 37.00 56.35 4.01
C SER A 1054 36.91 54.89 3.58
N GLY A 1055 35.87 54.50 2.85
CA GLY A 1055 35.69 53.15 2.35
C GLY A 1055 34.26 52.84 1.89
N LEU A 1056 33.97 51.56 1.73
CA LEU A 1056 32.65 51.03 1.37
C LEU A 1056 32.13 50.09 2.45
N SER A 1057 30.84 50.14 2.71
CA SER A 1057 30.14 49.23 3.61
C SER A 1057 28.81 48.79 3.01
N THR A 1058 28.22 47.77 3.61
CA THR A 1058 26.91 47.24 3.24
C THR A 1058 25.94 47.55 4.37
N GLU A 1059 24.83 48.21 4.06
CA GLU A 1059 23.72 48.47 4.98
C GLU A 1059 22.49 47.67 4.55
N PHE A 1060 21.51 47.49 5.44
CA PHE A 1060 20.28 46.75 5.15
C PHE A 1060 19.09 47.70 5.10
N ASP A 1061 18.20 47.48 4.13
CA ASP A 1061 16.93 48.22 4.06
C ASP A 1061 15.89 47.65 5.04
N ASP A 1062 14.69 48.25 5.06
CA ASP A 1062 13.58 47.81 5.92
C ASP A 1062 13.09 46.37 5.62
N ASN A 1063 13.53 45.77 4.51
CA ASN A 1063 13.21 44.41 4.08
C ASN A 1063 14.37 43.42 4.27
N ASP A 1064 15.40 43.77 5.06
CA ASP A 1064 16.65 43.01 5.25
C ASP A 1064 17.43 42.76 3.95
N ILE A 1065 17.27 43.62 2.93
CA ILE A 1065 18.01 43.53 1.67
C ILE A 1065 19.29 44.37 1.78
N PRO A 1066 20.47 43.78 1.55
CA PRO A 1066 21.73 44.52 1.61
C PRO A 1066 21.90 45.46 0.42
N PHE A 1067 22.28 46.71 0.68
CA PHE A 1067 22.64 47.73 -0.31
C PHE A 1067 24.00 48.38 0.00
N LEU A 1068 24.72 48.79 -1.05
CA LEU A 1068 26.06 49.37 -0.94
C LEU A 1068 26.00 50.87 -0.55
N VAL A 1069 26.87 51.28 0.39
CA VAL A 1069 27.03 52.69 0.77
C VAL A 1069 28.49 53.11 0.82
N GLY A 1070 28.73 54.40 0.54
CA GLY A 1070 30.05 55.03 0.74
C GLY A 1070 30.16 55.59 2.15
N THR A 1071 31.14 55.13 2.91
CA THR A 1071 31.40 55.64 4.27
C THR A 1071 32.26 56.89 4.21
N GLN A 1072 31.88 57.94 4.91
CA GLN A 1072 32.67 59.17 5.06
C GLN A 1072 33.51 59.13 6.33
N SER A 1073 34.60 59.90 6.35
CA SER A 1073 35.48 60.04 7.53
C SER A 1073 34.80 60.58 8.80
N SER A 1074 33.59 61.16 8.66
CA SER A 1074 32.75 61.60 9.78
C SER A 1074 31.92 60.48 10.45
N GLY A 1075 31.99 59.25 9.93
CA GLY A 1075 31.16 58.12 10.37
C GLY A 1075 29.75 58.10 9.78
N LYS A 1076 29.38 59.11 8.98
CA LYS A 1076 28.16 59.09 8.16
C LYS A 1076 28.41 58.31 6.87
N PHE A 1077 27.36 57.72 6.32
CA PHE A 1077 27.41 57.11 5.00
C PHE A 1077 26.52 57.87 4.02
N LYS A 1078 26.80 57.71 2.72
CA LYS A 1078 25.93 58.14 1.63
C LYS A 1078 25.52 56.95 0.79
N LYS A 1079 24.24 56.92 0.41
CA LYS A 1079 23.74 56.00 -0.61
C LYS A 1079 24.32 56.38 -1.96
N VAL A 1080 24.39 55.42 -2.90
CA VAL A 1080 24.89 55.68 -4.26
C VAL A 1080 24.07 56.79 -4.94
N GLU A 1081 22.77 56.85 -4.70
CA GLU A 1081 21.84 57.89 -5.20
C GLU A 1081 22.17 59.31 -4.70
N GLU A 1082 22.90 59.43 -3.59
CA GLU A 1082 23.26 60.70 -2.94
C GLU A 1082 24.67 61.19 -3.33
N MET A 1083 25.36 60.43 -4.21
CA MET A 1083 26.67 60.74 -4.74
C MET A 1083 26.54 61.52 -6.07
N SER A 1084 27.50 62.40 -6.37
CA SER A 1084 27.58 63.02 -7.69
C SER A 1084 27.94 62.00 -8.76
N ASP A 1085 27.52 62.20 -10.02
CA ASP A 1085 27.84 61.33 -11.16
C ASP A 1085 29.34 60.95 -11.23
N GLY A 1086 30.25 61.92 -11.08
CA GLY A 1086 31.69 61.65 -11.08
C GLY A 1086 32.18 60.78 -9.91
N THR A 1087 31.48 60.79 -8.77
CA THR A 1087 31.77 59.91 -7.63
C THR A 1087 31.18 58.52 -7.82
N VAL A 1088 30.01 58.40 -8.46
CA VAL A 1088 29.44 57.10 -8.87
C VAL A 1088 30.35 56.42 -9.89
N ASP A 1089 30.86 57.19 -10.86
CA ASP A 1089 31.84 56.77 -11.85
C ASP A 1089 33.13 56.24 -11.17
N GLN A 1090 33.64 56.95 -10.16
CA GLN A 1090 34.78 56.52 -9.34
C GLN A 1090 34.50 55.24 -8.54
N LEU A 1091 33.31 55.14 -7.95
CA LEU A 1091 32.88 53.95 -7.19
C LEU A 1091 32.84 52.72 -8.09
N PHE A 1092 32.22 52.86 -9.27
CA PHE A 1092 32.14 51.78 -10.25
C PHE A 1092 33.53 51.35 -10.73
N LEU A 1093 34.42 52.32 -10.99
CA LEU A 1093 35.81 52.03 -11.36
C LEU A 1093 36.56 51.28 -10.25
N ALA A 1094 36.44 51.72 -8.98
CA ALA A 1094 37.08 51.08 -7.84
C ALA A 1094 36.59 49.63 -7.64
N LEU A 1095 35.28 49.40 -7.71
CA LEU A 1095 34.68 48.06 -7.67
C LEU A 1095 35.19 47.18 -8.81
N ARG A 1096 35.33 47.75 -10.01
CA ARG A 1096 35.84 47.02 -11.18
C ARG A 1096 37.29 46.63 -11.03
N LEU A 1097 38.16 47.55 -10.63
CA LEU A 1097 39.59 47.27 -10.46
C LEU A 1097 39.84 46.26 -9.34
N ALA A 1098 39.08 46.33 -8.23
CA ALA A 1098 39.14 45.32 -7.17
C ALA A 1098 38.67 43.95 -7.67
N SER A 1099 37.55 43.88 -8.40
CA SER A 1099 37.01 42.64 -8.95
C SER A 1099 37.99 41.95 -9.92
N ILE A 1100 38.64 42.72 -10.81
CA ILE A 1100 39.64 42.21 -11.75
C ILE A 1100 40.88 41.70 -11.00
N SER A 1101 41.33 42.46 -9.99
CA SER A 1101 42.48 42.09 -9.16
C SER A 1101 42.26 40.77 -8.42
N PHE A 1102 41.08 40.58 -7.85
CA PHE A 1102 40.72 39.34 -7.15
C PHE A 1102 40.54 38.15 -8.10
N HIS A 1103 39.91 38.35 -9.26
CA HIS A 1103 39.65 37.26 -10.21
C HIS A 1103 40.92 36.64 -10.81
N LEU A 1104 41.99 37.42 -10.89
CA LEU A 1104 43.30 37.03 -11.45
C LEU A 1104 44.36 36.72 -10.39
N GLU A 1105 44.00 36.69 -9.10
CA GLU A 1105 44.92 36.28 -8.05
C GLU A 1105 45.40 34.83 -8.29
N GLY A 1106 46.70 34.65 -8.51
CA GLY A 1106 47.31 33.35 -8.86
C GLY A 1106 47.12 32.90 -10.32
N LYS A 1107 46.58 33.74 -11.21
CA LYS A 1107 46.41 33.46 -12.66
C LYS A 1107 47.28 34.38 -13.53
N GLU A 1108 47.37 34.05 -14.82
CA GLU A 1108 48.07 34.88 -15.81
C GLU A 1108 47.41 36.26 -15.95
N SER A 1109 48.18 37.33 -15.78
CA SER A 1109 47.69 38.71 -15.91
C SER A 1109 47.27 39.01 -17.36
N ILE A 1110 46.14 39.69 -17.57
CA ILE A 1110 45.70 40.17 -18.88
C ILE A 1110 45.80 41.70 -18.92
N PRO A 1111 46.22 42.32 -20.03
CA PRO A 1111 46.29 43.78 -20.16
C PRO A 1111 44.93 44.44 -19.95
N LEU A 1112 44.93 45.50 -19.17
CA LEU A 1112 43.77 46.33 -18.91
C LEU A 1112 43.73 47.49 -19.91
N ILE A 1113 42.63 47.60 -20.65
CA ILE A 1113 42.41 48.62 -21.66
C ILE A 1113 41.43 49.64 -21.09
N LEU A 1114 41.87 50.90 -20.99
CA LEU A 1114 41.11 52.01 -20.44
C LEU A 1114 40.92 53.06 -21.53
N ASP A 1115 39.68 53.35 -21.93
CA ASP A 1115 39.36 54.32 -22.99
C ASP A 1115 38.59 55.51 -22.43
N ASP A 1116 39.29 56.63 -22.25
CA ASP A 1116 38.75 57.90 -21.77
C ASP A 1116 37.97 57.77 -20.43
N VAL A 1117 38.38 56.84 -19.56
CA VAL A 1117 37.67 56.53 -18.29
C VAL A 1117 37.66 57.67 -17.25
N LEU A 1118 38.52 58.68 -17.41
CA LEU A 1118 38.65 59.80 -16.46
C LEU A 1118 37.97 61.10 -16.93
N VAL A 1119 37.18 61.08 -18.01
CA VAL A 1119 36.57 62.29 -18.61
C VAL A 1119 35.73 63.12 -17.63
N ASN A 1120 35.04 62.48 -16.68
CA ASN A 1120 34.15 63.15 -15.73
C ASN A 1120 34.84 63.55 -14.41
N PHE A 1121 36.17 63.37 -14.31
CA PHE A 1121 36.89 63.52 -13.05
C PHE A 1121 37.54 64.91 -13.05
N ASP A 1122 37.46 65.63 -11.94
CA ASP A 1122 38.25 66.85 -11.78
C ASP A 1122 39.76 66.55 -11.77
N ASN A 1123 40.61 67.58 -11.95
CA ASN A 1123 42.05 67.38 -12.09
C ASN A 1123 42.70 66.68 -10.86
N GLU A 1124 42.22 66.98 -9.65
CA GLU A 1124 42.79 66.41 -8.43
C GLU A 1124 42.42 64.92 -8.32
N ARG A 1125 41.15 64.58 -8.54
CA ARG A 1125 40.65 63.20 -8.56
C ARG A 1125 41.18 62.38 -9.74
N ALA A 1126 41.34 62.99 -10.92
CA ALA A 1126 42.00 62.36 -12.05
C ALA A 1126 43.46 62.06 -11.73
N GLY A 1127 44.17 62.98 -11.07
CA GLY A 1127 45.53 62.76 -10.57
C GLY A 1127 45.61 61.62 -9.55
N ALA A 1128 44.71 61.59 -8.57
CA ALA A 1128 44.63 60.52 -7.58
C ALA A 1128 44.32 59.15 -8.22
N THR A 1129 43.39 59.13 -9.18
CA THR A 1129 43.05 57.91 -9.91
C THR A 1129 44.19 57.43 -10.79
N LEU A 1130 44.95 58.33 -11.43
CA LEU A 1130 46.16 57.98 -12.17
C LEU A 1130 47.21 57.33 -11.26
N LYS A 1131 47.40 57.82 -10.02
CA LYS A 1131 48.29 57.15 -9.04
C LYS A 1131 47.83 55.73 -8.73
N VAL A 1132 46.52 55.53 -8.53
CA VAL A 1132 45.94 54.18 -8.33
C VAL A 1132 46.21 53.27 -9.53
N LEU A 1133 46.03 53.76 -10.75
CA LEU A 1133 46.31 53.00 -11.95
C LEU A 1133 47.81 52.72 -12.13
N PHE A 1134 48.70 53.66 -11.79
CA PHE A 1134 50.14 53.42 -11.78
C PHE A 1134 50.53 52.32 -10.80
N ASN A 1135 49.97 52.32 -9.58
CA ASN A 1135 50.19 51.24 -8.62
C ASN A 1135 49.73 49.89 -9.17
N LEU A 1136 48.57 49.85 -9.83
CA LEU A 1136 48.05 48.63 -10.47
C LEU A 1136 48.87 48.20 -11.69
N SER A 1137 49.60 49.10 -12.33
CA SER A 1137 50.47 48.75 -13.46
C SER A 1137 51.61 47.79 -13.07
N SER A 1138 51.94 47.68 -11.78
CA SER A 1138 52.85 46.64 -11.29
C SER A 1138 52.32 45.22 -11.55
N LYS A 1139 50.99 45.04 -11.50
CA LYS A 1139 50.31 43.75 -11.69
C LYS A 1139 49.83 43.56 -13.13
N PHE A 1140 49.29 44.60 -13.75
CA PHE A 1140 48.72 44.56 -15.10
C PHE A 1140 49.48 45.47 -16.05
N GLN A 1141 49.57 45.11 -17.33
CA GLN A 1141 49.89 46.12 -18.33
C GLN A 1141 48.63 46.96 -18.56
N ILE A 1142 48.76 48.28 -18.47
CA ILE A 1142 47.65 49.22 -18.67
C ILE A 1142 47.85 49.96 -19.97
N LEU A 1143 46.86 49.88 -20.87
CA LEU A 1143 46.77 50.65 -22.09
C LEU A 1143 45.70 51.72 -21.91
N PHE A 1144 46.14 52.94 -21.58
CA PHE A 1144 45.24 54.06 -21.30
C PHE A 1144 45.13 54.97 -22.54
N PHE A 1145 43.99 54.93 -23.21
CA PHE A 1145 43.67 55.77 -24.35
C PHE A 1145 43.02 57.07 -23.88
N THR A 1146 43.50 58.21 -24.38
CA THR A 1146 42.83 59.49 -24.15
C THR A 1146 42.99 60.51 -25.27
N HIS A 1147 42.03 61.43 -25.38
CA HIS A 1147 42.15 62.64 -26.21
C HIS A 1147 42.52 63.90 -25.40
N HIS A 1148 42.58 63.82 -24.07
CA HIS A 1148 42.73 64.99 -23.22
C HIS A 1148 44.21 65.31 -22.90
N PRO A 1149 44.77 66.43 -23.39
CA PRO A 1149 46.17 66.78 -23.15
C PRO A 1149 46.48 67.07 -21.67
N HIS A 1150 45.48 67.47 -20.89
CA HIS A 1150 45.66 67.72 -19.46
C HIS A 1150 45.99 66.43 -18.69
N LEU A 1151 45.47 65.26 -19.07
CA LEU A 1151 45.81 63.98 -18.44
C LEU A 1151 47.27 63.59 -18.69
N VAL A 1152 47.82 63.91 -19.87
CA VAL A 1152 49.26 63.77 -20.15
C VAL A 1152 50.08 64.68 -19.24
N THR A 1153 49.60 65.89 -18.98
CA THR A 1153 50.26 66.85 -18.09
C THR A 1153 50.23 66.37 -16.63
N LEU A 1154 49.10 65.85 -16.17
CA LEU A 1154 48.96 65.25 -14.83
C LEU A 1154 49.86 64.02 -14.68
N ALA A 1155 49.87 63.11 -15.67
CA ALA A 1155 50.76 61.95 -15.68
C ALA A 1155 52.25 62.35 -15.65
N LYS A 1156 52.63 63.38 -16.41
CA LYS A 1156 53.99 63.96 -16.36
C LYS A 1156 54.32 64.61 -15.03
N GLY A 1157 53.36 65.23 -14.35
CA GLY A 1157 53.55 65.81 -13.02
C GLY A 1157 53.80 64.76 -11.93
N ILE A 1158 53.28 63.54 -12.12
CA ILE A 1158 53.41 62.39 -11.21
C ILE A 1158 54.62 61.49 -11.60
N SER A 1159 55.28 61.75 -12.72
CA SER A 1159 56.31 60.88 -13.31
C SER A 1159 57.61 60.77 -12.49
N THR A 1160 57.80 61.65 -11.51
CA THR A 1160 58.91 61.60 -10.56
C THR A 1160 58.84 60.40 -9.62
N GLU A 1161 57.64 59.88 -9.37
CA GLU A 1161 57.39 58.68 -8.54
C GLU A 1161 57.06 57.44 -9.40
N TYR A 1162 56.54 57.62 -10.63
CA TYR A 1162 56.02 56.53 -11.45
C TYR A 1162 56.50 56.59 -12.90
N LYS A 1163 57.00 55.47 -13.42
CA LYS A 1163 57.43 55.34 -14.82
C LYS A 1163 56.23 55.04 -15.74
N PHE A 1164 56.12 55.76 -16.86
CA PHE A 1164 55.16 55.46 -17.93
C PHE A 1164 55.68 55.78 -19.32
N GLN A 1165 55.13 55.12 -20.35
CA GLN A 1165 55.43 55.42 -21.75
C GLN A 1165 54.31 56.26 -22.37
N LEU A 1166 54.66 57.43 -22.93
CA LEU A 1166 53.73 58.23 -23.74
C LEU A 1166 53.82 57.82 -25.21
N ILE A 1167 52.68 57.47 -25.81
CA ILE A 1167 52.55 57.12 -27.21
C ILE A 1167 51.61 58.14 -27.86
N ASN A 1168 52.12 58.93 -28.80
CA ASN A 1168 51.34 59.93 -29.52
C ASN A 1168 50.90 59.37 -30.87
N LEU A 1169 49.60 59.43 -31.17
CA LEU A 1169 49.02 58.90 -32.41
C LEU A 1169 48.79 59.96 -33.50
N ASN A 1170 49.13 61.21 -33.22
CA ASN A 1170 48.96 62.32 -34.15
C ASN A 1170 50.09 62.43 -35.16
#